data_AF-A0A941G8N3-F1
#
_entry.id   AF-A0A941G8N3-F1
#
_cell.length_a   1.000
_cell.length_b   1.000
_cell.length_c   1.000
_cell.angle_alpha   90.00
_cell.angle_beta   90.00
_cell.angle_gamma   90.00
#
_symmetry.space_group_name_H-M   'P 1'
#
loop_
_entity.id
_entity.type
_entity.pdbx_description
1 polymer ?
#
loop_
_entity_poly.entity_id
_entity_poly.type
_entity_poly.pdbx_seq_one_letter_code
_entity_poly.pdbx_strand_id
1 'polypeptide(L)'
;MSTLIVPVDLTAYCIGTLDAAGPARAFAGGSTDYSNQVSRDRPAFLGLNVSRDPSQAPLWPMEQGVHLHWAMPDALTRAPQGDALRFPALPNRWLVSRIAPDALTSRHWIVQSDLLSDTPPAAGHAPTVPVAVAAANGQPTQRGFRFLGATQVFDAGWSDPAPAANAARGLRAQTGADLHAVATGDIAFAAFYPNSRGVFGFHDDLTDLNPGPDGVALLYTVTGWYADPTQDPLRGAPTLAQLQQTLGWTCASADPKADRSLYNGLIQGLVWNPHTRYVDDAPTPIDGDVAIGNHPAEALAAYFRGLNSPATPIYEELLTLYATGLLPGLSAPAPGQLALLEETLHALQFSAQDAGTIYTVTRDDAEAIDLPLPLADALNQLNLLRLAADASAVQVRQARWQLFSAWLRLFSVDSGNQQAALSAFSSQFALQGAIDRHQREADDAVAAQAAAVRALLGSELTLTTAPAPSYRGPAEPVLLLAGDAAAPALRYGGDGRYHPSGYLPCRLADAVLDTVSIGPSTTLRAASYAPLAPPAPNRLPDPAVGALVLEAALLCTVIGARASGLAPAALAADLTAWTESGAARYYASAQGLPPSAVGVGAWPGANPWCSLAVLWQGHYHPLLATAQAGAAVDYPPRYFTANYLLDPNAPGAIAYQPGADGIHIDPASIDFDSRDPASGTHLYQGLSILSAASADNLRNQLARDLARQPDATLQTIADQLAATDISMQSMTGLNDQLLSRRRSLQLSIGVSAT
;
A
#
# COMPACT_ATOMS: atom_id res chain seq x y z
N MET A 1 30.54 15.82 12.75
CA MET A 1 29.14 15.63 12.32
C MET A 1 29.19 15.53 10.82
N SER A 2 28.77 14.39 10.30
CA SER A 2 28.79 14.10 8.85
C SER A 2 27.35 14.05 8.34
N THR A 3 27.20 14.10 7.03
CA THR A 3 25.89 14.00 6.38
C THR A 3 25.87 12.72 5.55
N LEU A 4 24.84 11.90 5.74
CA LEU A 4 24.62 10.68 4.96
C LEU A 4 23.70 11.01 3.77
N ILE A 5 24.13 10.66 2.57
CA ILE A 5 23.31 10.73 1.35
C ILE A 5 22.64 9.38 1.16
N VAL A 6 21.32 9.38 1.31
CA VAL A 6 20.41 8.26 1.11
C VAL A 6 19.84 8.36 -0.30
N PRO A 7 20.02 7.34 -1.16
CA PRO A 7 19.46 7.38 -2.51
C PRO A 7 17.94 7.31 -2.48
N VAL A 8 17.28 8.02 -3.39
CA VAL A 8 15.84 7.91 -3.66
C VAL A 8 15.58 7.67 -5.13
N ASP A 9 14.61 6.82 -5.44
CA ASP A 9 14.22 6.55 -6.82
C ASP A 9 13.43 7.75 -7.37
N LEU A 10 13.95 8.39 -8.43
CA LEU A 10 13.30 9.50 -9.13
C LEU A 10 12.80 9.02 -10.49
N THR A 11 11.51 9.20 -10.74
CA THR A 11 10.86 8.86 -12.01
C THR A 11 10.21 10.10 -12.62
N ALA A 12 10.08 10.09 -13.96
CA ALA A 12 9.47 11.17 -14.71
C ALA A 12 8.42 10.65 -15.70
N TYR A 13 7.37 11.44 -15.89
CA TYR A 13 6.26 11.19 -16.79
C TYR A 13 6.02 12.42 -17.68
N CYS A 14 6.12 12.25 -18.98
CA CYS A 14 5.99 13.29 -19.99
C CYS A 14 4.53 13.40 -20.45
N ILE A 15 4.05 14.64 -20.62
CA ILE A 15 2.75 14.95 -21.19
C ILE A 15 2.95 15.98 -22.32
N GLY A 16 2.50 15.63 -23.53
CA GLY A 16 2.45 16.53 -24.67
C GLY A 16 1.18 17.38 -24.70
N THR A 17 1.10 18.32 -25.64
CA THR A 17 -0.05 19.21 -25.81
C THR A 17 -1.34 18.43 -26.11
N LEU A 18 -1.27 17.40 -26.95
CA LEU A 18 -2.43 16.55 -27.28
C LEU A 18 -2.83 15.64 -26.11
N ASP A 19 -1.86 15.14 -25.35
CA ASP A 19 -2.12 14.30 -24.18
C ASP A 19 -2.93 15.06 -23.12
N ALA A 20 -2.50 16.30 -22.79
CA ALA A 20 -3.17 17.17 -21.82
C ALA A 20 -4.60 17.57 -22.24
N ALA A 21 -4.85 17.69 -23.55
CA ALA A 21 -6.16 17.99 -24.10
C ALA A 21 -7.07 16.75 -24.19
N GLY A 22 -6.50 15.54 -24.21
CA GLY A 22 -7.20 14.28 -24.43
C GLY A 22 -6.99 13.26 -23.29
N PRO A 23 -6.18 12.21 -23.49
CA PRO A 23 -6.14 11.02 -22.63
C PRO A 23 -5.74 11.30 -21.17
N ALA A 24 -4.96 12.34 -20.89
CA ALA A 24 -4.60 12.72 -19.53
C ALA A 24 -5.81 13.11 -18.64
N ARG A 25 -6.97 13.41 -19.27
CA ARG A 25 -8.23 13.70 -18.59
C ARG A 25 -9.01 12.45 -18.18
N ALA A 26 -8.57 11.28 -18.61
CA ALA A 26 -9.15 9.99 -18.25
C ALA A 26 -8.34 9.25 -17.17
N PHE A 27 -7.21 9.82 -16.73
CA PHE A 27 -6.39 9.22 -15.67
C PHE A 27 -7.15 9.18 -14.35
N ALA A 28 -6.81 8.20 -13.50
CA ALA A 28 -7.16 8.30 -12.09
C ALA A 28 -6.45 9.53 -11.48
N GLY A 29 -7.21 10.38 -10.80
CA GLY A 29 -6.69 11.56 -10.12
C GLY A 29 -6.43 11.31 -8.63
N GLY A 30 -6.21 12.39 -7.87
CA GLY A 30 -6.10 12.29 -6.41
C GLY A 30 -7.31 11.57 -5.80
N SER A 31 -7.06 10.63 -4.89
CA SER A 31 -8.07 9.77 -4.26
C SER A 31 -8.74 10.39 -3.04
N THR A 32 -8.22 11.52 -2.54
CA THR A 32 -8.78 12.24 -1.39
C THR A 32 -8.95 13.73 -1.66
N ASP A 33 -10.11 14.29 -1.31
CA ASP A 33 -10.43 15.71 -1.42
C ASP A 33 -11.25 16.21 -0.21
N TYR A 34 -10.55 16.80 0.75
CA TYR A 34 -11.12 17.39 1.95
C TYR A 34 -11.76 18.77 1.73
N SER A 35 -11.82 19.28 0.49
CA SER A 35 -12.70 20.42 0.19
C SER A 35 -14.17 20.00 0.07
N ASN A 36 -14.43 18.72 -0.23
CA ASN A 36 -15.75 18.13 -0.40
C ASN A 36 -16.25 17.42 0.87
N GLN A 37 -16.08 18.03 2.05
CA GLN A 37 -16.42 17.39 3.33
C GLN A 37 -17.90 17.06 3.52
N VAL A 38 -18.79 17.87 2.92
CA VAL A 38 -20.24 17.68 2.94
C VAL A 38 -20.82 17.96 1.55
N SER A 39 -21.93 17.32 1.23
CA SER A 39 -22.70 17.61 0.02
C SER A 39 -24.18 17.79 0.35
N ARG A 40 -24.98 18.21 -0.65
CA ARG A 40 -26.44 18.27 -0.51
C ARG A 40 -27.01 16.90 -0.16
N ASP A 41 -26.47 15.84 -0.77
CA ASP A 41 -26.97 14.48 -0.62
C ASP A 41 -26.42 13.81 0.64
N ARG A 42 -25.30 14.32 1.19
CA ARG A 42 -24.64 13.80 2.39
C ARG A 42 -24.18 14.95 3.31
N PRO A 43 -25.06 15.50 4.15
CA PRO A 43 -24.78 16.69 4.96
C PRO A 43 -24.00 16.38 6.26
N ALA A 44 -22.99 15.52 6.19
CA ALA A 44 -22.15 15.14 7.33
C ALA A 44 -20.69 14.89 6.91
N PHE A 45 -19.74 15.07 7.82
CA PHE A 45 -18.32 14.82 7.57
C PHE A 45 -18.02 13.32 7.52
N LEU A 46 -18.24 12.72 6.35
CA LEU A 46 -18.07 11.29 6.09
C LEU A 46 -16.86 11.07 5.21
N GLY A 47 -16.11 10.00 5.47
CA GLY A 47 -14.98 9.63 4.60
C GLY A 47 -15.41 9.33 3.17
N LEU A 48 -16.65 8.86 2.97
CA LEU A 48 -17.27 8.68 1.66
C LEU A 48 -17.46 9.99 0.85
N ASN A 49 -17.42 11.15 1.49
CA ASN A 49 -17.53 12.44 0.79
C ASN A 49 -16.18 12.92 0.26
N VAL A 50 -15.11 12.63 1.00
CA VAL A 50 -13.75 13.05 0.66
C VAL A 50 -12.99 12.00 -0.14
N SER A 51 -13.41 10.72 -0.09
CA SER A 51 -12.81 9.65 -0.88
C SER A 51 -13.32 9.70 -2.32
N ARG A 52 -12.41 9.55 -3.29
CA ARG A 52 -12.71 9.50 -4.72
C ARG A 52 -12.38 8.12 -5.27
N ASP A 53 -13.26 7.62 -6.11
CA ASP A 53 -13.04 6.34 -6.77
C ASP A 53 -12.07 6.53 -7.94
N PRO A 54 -11.04 5.67 -8.12
CA PRO A 54 -10.11 5.78 -9.25
C PRO A 54 -10.76 5.75 -10.63
N SER A 55 -11.99 5.22 -10.75
CA SER A 55 -12.75 5.21 -12.01
C SER A 55 -13.44 6.55 -12.31
N GLN A 56 -13.50 7.49 -11.35
CA GLN A 56 -14.05 8.81 -11.56
C GLN A 56 -13.11 9.67 -12.40
N ALA A 57 -13.66 10.71 -13.03
CA ALA A 57 -12.83 11.74 -13.65
C ALA A 57 -11.78 12.26 -12.65
N PRO A 58 -10.53 12.48 -13.09
CA PRO A 58 -9.46 12.89 -12.20
C PRO A 58 -9.83 14.19 -11.51
N LEU A 59 -9.52 14.29 -10.20
CA LEU A 59 -9.66 15.55 -9.47
C LEU A 59 -8.90 16.68 -10.18
N TRP A 60 -7.71 16.35 -10.69
CA TRP A 60 -6.87 17.20 -11.53
C TRP A 60 -6.26 16.37 -12.66
N PRO A 61 -6.59 16.67 -13.93
CA PRO A 61 -5.90 16.08 -15.08
C PRO A 61 -4.41 16.40 -15.07
N MET A 62 -3.59 15.56 -15.73
CA MET A 62 -2.16 15.88 -15.91
C MET A 62 -2.00 16.95 -16.99
N GLU A 63 -1.27 18.01 -16.65
CA GLU A 63 -0.98 19.13 -17.55
C GLU A 63 0.21 18.84 -18.45
N GLN A 64 0.35 19.62 -19.53
CA GLN A 64 1.52 19.56 -20.39
C GLN A 64 2.81 19.81 -19.59
N GLY A 65 3.87 19.05 -19.91
CA GLY A 65 5.19 19.21 -19.32
C GLY A 65 5.79 17.90 -18.83
N VAL A 66 6.63 17.97 -17.81
CA VAL A 66 7.25 16.81 -17.16
C VAL A 66 6.81 16.74 -15.70
N HIS A 67 6.23 15.60 -15.33
CA HIS A 67 5.82 15.29 -13.96
C HIS A 67 6.86 14.39 -13.31
N LEU A 68 7.44 14.85 -12.21
CA LEU A 68 8.42 14.11 -11.43
C LEU A 68 7.77 13.49 -10.20
N HIS A 69 8.14 12.26 -9.88
CA HIS A 69 7.75 11.58 -8.64
C HIS A 69 8.93 10.82 -8.07
N TRP A 70 9.20 11.04 -6.78
CA TRP A 70 10.29 10.34 -6.10
C TRP A 70 9.77 9.49 -4.95
N ALA A 71 10.24 8.24 -4.90
CA ALA A 71 9.87 7.28 -3.87
C ALA A 71 10.75 7.47 -2.63
N MET A 72 10.11 7.44 -1.45
CA MET A 72 10.82 7.48 -0.18
C MET A 72 11.47 6.11 0.12
N PRO A 73 12.61 6.07 0.82
CA PRO A 73 13.20 4.81 1.24
C PRO A 73 12.23 3.98 2.09
N ASP A 74 12.27 2.67 1.91
CA ASP A 74 11.36 1.70 2.56
C ASP A 74 11.27 1.86 4.08
N ALA A 75 12.40 2.15 4.73
CA ALA A 75 12.45 2.35 6.17
C ALA A 75 11.58 3.51 6.66
N LEU A 76 11.27 4.47 5.78
CA LEU A 76 10.47 5.64 6.10
C LEU A 76 9.00 5.50 5.68
N THR A 77 8.62 4.43 4.99
CA THR A 77 7.26 4.18 4.50
C THR A 77 6.58 3.01 5.21
N ARG A 78 7.23 2.40 6.19
CA ARG A 78 6.70 1.29 6.98
C ARG A 78 6.38 1.75 8.41
N ALA A 79 5.29 1.24 8.96
CA ALA A 79 4.95 1.37 10.37
C ALA A 79 5.09 -0.01 11.05
N PRO A 80 5.73 -0.11 12.24
CA PRO A 80 5.80 -1.36 12.97
C PRO A 80 4.39 -1.82 13.37
N GLN A 81 4.19 -3.13 13.39
CA GLN A 81 2.93 -3.73 13.84
C GLN A 81 2.80 -3.55 15.35
N GLY A 82 1.74 -2.87 15.78
CA GLY A 82 1.40 -2.62 17.18
C GLY A 82 0.00 -2.03 17.28
N ASP A 83 -0.43 -1.67 18.50
CA ASP A 83 -1.81 -1.18 18.75
C ASP A 83 -2.18 0.08 17.95
N ALA A 84 -1.19 0.88 17.54
CA ALA A 84 -1.37 2.02 16.67
C ALA A 84 -0.26 2.08 15.61
N LEU A 85 -0.66 2.17 14.34
CA LEU A 85 0.26 2.38 13.22
C LEU A 85 0.85 3.79 13.31
N ARG A 86 2.16 3.88 13.55
CA ARG A 86 2.91 5.14 13.56
C ARG A 86 3.98 5.08 12.49
N PHE A 87 3.81 5.90 11.46
CA PHE A 87 4.81 6.08 10.42
C PHE A 87 5.85 7.12 10.87
N PRO A 88 7.13 6.94 10.49
CA PRO A 88 8.15 7.95 10.74
C PRO A 88 7.90 9.22 9.92
N ALA A 89 8.51 10.32 10.38
CA ALA A 89 8.47 11.58 9.65
C ALA A 89 9.26 11.47 8.33
N LEU A 90 8.75 12.10 7.28
CA LEU A 90 9.38 12.16 5.96
C LEU A 90 10.09 13.51 5.74
N PRO A 91 11.13 13.54 4.87
CA PRO A 91 11.78 14.79 4.49
C PRO A 91 10.77 15.75 3.85
N ASN A 92 10.83 17.03 4.21
CA ASN A 92 9.81 18.03 3.91
C ASN A 92 10.35 19.26 3.16
N ARG A 93 11.62 19.24 2.77
CA ARG A 93 12.23 20.24 1.89
C ARG A 93 12.94 19.52 0.76
N TRP A 94 12.69 19.94 -0.47
CA TRP A 94 13.30 19.33 -1.65
C TRP A 94 13.76 20.40 -2.61
N LEU A 95 15.05 20.39 -2.94
CA LEU A 95 15.59 21.13 -4.06
C LEU A 95 15.40 20.30 -5.33
N VAL A 96 14.59 20.77 -6.27
CA VAL A 96 14.43 20.19 -7.60
C VAL A 96 15.26 21.02 -8.57
N SER A 97 16.15 20.37 -9.33
CA SER A 97 16.99 21.05 -10.32
C SER A 97 16.82 20.38 -11.68
N ARG A 98 16.41 21.17 -12.68
CA ARG A 98 16.44 20.79 -14.09
C ARG A 98 17.75 21.25 -14.69
N ILE A 99 18.41 20.38 -15.44
CA ILE A 99 19.59 20.67 -16.25
C ILE A 99 19.24 20.39 -17.72
N ALA A 100 19.47 21.37 -18.59
CA ALA A 100 19.45 21.19 -20.04
C ALA A 100 20.89 20.92 -20.51
N PRO A 101 21.31 19.65 -20.68
CA PRO A 101 22.70 19.31 -20.94
C PRO A 101 23.24 19.87 -22.26
N ASP A 102 22.36 20.15 -23.22
CA ASP A 102 22.78 20.74 -24.50
C ASP A 102 23.21 22.19 -24.37
N ALA A 103 22.42 22.99 -23.64
CA ALA A 103 22.68 24.39 -23.40
C ALA A 103 23.62 24.64 -22.20
N LEU A 104 23.85 23.60 -21.38
CA LEU A 104 24.51 23.71 -20.08
C LEU A 104 23.89 24.82 -19.21
N THR A 105 22.57 24.80 -19.11
CA THR A 105 21.79 25.68 -18.24
C THR A 105 21.03 24.89 -17.20
N SER A 106 20.75 25.51 -16.06
CA SER A 106 19.95 24.93 -14.98
C SER A 106 18.82 25.86 -14.54
N ARG A 107 17.77 25.26 -13.98
CA ARG A 107 16.70 25.95 -13.26
C ARG A 107 16.39 25.18 -11.98
N HIS A 108 16.13 25.91 -10.91
CA HIS A 108 15.99 25.34 -9.57
C HIS A 108 14.67 25.75 -8.92
N TRP A 109 14.08 24.84 -8.16
CA TRP A 109 12.87 25.06 -7.37
C TRP A 109 13.04 24.45 -5.98
N ILE A 110 12.31 25.00 -5.02
CA ILE A 110 12.16 24.42 -3.69
C ILE A 110 10.72 23.96 -3.50
N VAL A 111 10.56 22.69 -3.14
CA VAL A 111 9.29 22.11 -2.69
C VAL A 111 9.31 22.04 -1.17
N GLN A 112 8.24 22.54 -0.56
CA GLN A 112 8.05 22.58 0.89
C GLN A 112 6.83 21.74 1.23
N SER A 113 7.06 20.46 1.47
CA SER A 113 6.04 19.40 1.46
C SER A 113 5.08 19.44 2.64
N ASP A 114 5.43 20.12 3.73
CA ASP A 114 4.65 20.21 4.98
C ASP A 114 3.99 21.59 5.19
N LEU A 115 4.13 22.52 4.25
CA LEU A 115 3.46 23.81 4.35
C LEU A 115 1.96 23.66 4.12
N LEU A 116 1.19 24.40 4.92
CA LEU A 116 -0.26 24.45 4.84
C LEU A 116 -0.71 25.82 4.34
N SER A 117 -1.65 25.82 3.39
CA SER A 117 -2.29 27.02 2.86
C SER A 117 -3.80 26.97 3.02
N ASP A 118 -4.40 28.13 3.32
CA ASP A 118 -5.86 28.32 3.33
C ASP A 118 -6.45 28.42 1.91
N THR A 119 -5.63 28.80 0.93
CA THR A 119 -6.03 28.97 -0.47
C THR A 119 -5.32 27.96 -1.38
N PRO A 120 -5.92 27.57 -2.51
CA PRO A 120 -5.24 26.75 -3.50
C PRO A 120 -3.94 27.42 -3.96
N PRO A 121 -2.92 26.64 -4.38
CA PRO A 121 -1.69 27.21 -4.90
C PRO A 121 -1.97 28.07 -6.14
N ALA A 122 -1.20 29.13 -6.33
CA ALA A 122 -1.36 30.04 -7.46
C ALA A 122 -1.04 29.36 -8.82
N ALA A 123 -0.17 28.34 -8.80
CA ALA A 123 0.17 27.51 -9.94
C ALA A 123 0.20 26.03 -9.52
N GLY A 124 -0.30 25.15 -10.38
CA GLY A 124 -0.38 23.71 -10.14
C GLY A 124 -1.51 23.30 -9.19
N HIS A 125 -1.39 22.09 -8.65
CA HIS A 125 -2.39 21.46 -7.80
C HIS A 125 -1.74 20.91 -6.53
N ALA A 126 -2.50 20.90 -5.43
CA ALA A 126 -2.03 20.49 -4.11
C ALA A 126 -3.07 19.58 -3.43
N PRO A 127 -2.65 18.46 -2.82
CA PRO A 127 -3.48 17.64 -1.94
C PRO A 127 -4.11 18.47 -0.84
N THR A 128 -5.23 17.98 -0.31
CA THR A 128 -5.87 18.59 0.86
C THR A 128 -5.75 17.67 2.06
N VAL A 129 -5.64 18.25 3.26
CA VAL A 129 -5.61 17.53 4.53
C VAL A 129 -6.62 18.12 5.52
N PRO A 130 -7.24 17.29 6.37
CA PRO A 130 -8.15 17.78 7.40
C PRO A 130 -7.35 18.43 8.52
N VAL A 131 -7.85 19.52 9.09
CA VAL A 131 -7.25 20.17 10.26
C VAL A 131 -8.21 20.19 11.45
N ALA A 132 -7.65 20.31 12.65
CA ALA A 132 -8.41 20.26 13.89
C ALA A 132 -9.32 21.50 14.11
N VAL A 133 -9.00 22.62 13.47
CA VAL A 133 -9.79 23.87 13.57
C VAL A 133 -11.13 23.69 12.85
N ALA A 134 -12.22 24.22 13.41
CA ALA A 134 -13.53 24.23 12.77
C ALA A 134 -13.52 25.02 11.44
N ALA A 135 -14.41 24.67 10.51
CA ALA A 135 -14.52 25.40 9.25
C ALA A 135 -14.87 26.89 9.48
N ALA A 136 -14.20 27.78 8.75
CA ALA A 136 -14.38 29.24 8.87
C ALA A 136 -15.78 29.75 8.44
N ASN A 137 -16.60 28.87 7.84
CA ASN A 137 -17.96 29.18 7.38
C ASN A 137 -19.03 29.12 8.49
N GLY A 138 -18.62 28.91 9.76
CA GLY A 138 -19.53 28.90 10.90
C GLY A 138 -20.47 27.69 10.96
N GLN A 139 -20.24 26.65 10.14
CA GLN A 139 -20.99 25.41 10.19
C GLN A 139 -20.37 24.49 11.27
N PRO A 140 -21.07 24.23 12.39
CA PRO A 140 -20.52 23.44 13.50
C PRO A 140 -20.28 21.96 13.13
N THR A 141 -20.75 21.51 11.97
CA THR A 141 -20.64 20.13 11.48
C THR A 141 -19.42 19.89 10.57
N GLN A 142 -18.62 20.92 10.26
CA GLN A 142 -17.48 20.81 9.34
C GLN A 142 -16.14 21.06 10.05
N ARG A 143 -15.14 20.23 9.73
CA ARG A 143 -13.75 20.51 10.09
C ARG A 143 -13.12 21.42 9.03
N GLY A 144 -12.11 22.19 9.40
CA GLY A 144 -11.29 22.90 8.43
C GLY A 144 -10.49 21.90 7.58
N PHE A 145 -10.05 22.35 6.41
CA PHE A 145 -9.02 21.67 5.62
C PHE A 145 -7.97 22.68 5.19
N ARG A 146 -6.81 22.19 4.74
CA ARG A 146 -5.73 23.01 4.16
C ARG A 146 -5.18 22.35 2.92
N PHE A 147 -4.67 23.14 2.00
CA PHE A 147 -3.83 22.66 0.90
C PHE A 147 -2.44 22.35 1.44
N LEU A 148 -1.93 21.16 1.13
CA LEU A 148 -0.65 20.65 1.60
C LEU A 148 0.40 20.79 0.49
N GLY A 149 1.56 21.34 0.86
CA GLY A 149 2.67 21.55 -0.04
C GLY A 149 2.71 22.95 -0.62
N ALA A 150 3.92 23.43 -0.90
CA ALA A 150 4.16 24.66 -1.64
C ALA A 150 5.38 24.49 -2.53
N THR A 151 5.43 25.23 -3.63
CA THR A 151 6.55 25.21 -4.57
C THR A 151 6.84 26.62 -5.04
N GLN A 152 8.12 26.96 -5.15
CA GLN A 152 8.57 28.24 -5.71
C GLN A 152 9.92 28.07 -6.42
N VAL A 153 10.23 28.99 -7.33
CA VAL A 153 11.56 29.08 -7.93
C VAL A 153 12.59 29.35 -6.84
N PHE A 154 13.71 28.66 -6.89
CA PHE A 154 14.81 28.84 -5.95
C PHE A 154 15.76 29.93 -6.46
N ASP A 155 15.95 30.96 -5.65
CA ASP A 155 16.89 32.05 -5.90
C ASP A 155 17.80 32.31 -4.68
N ALA A 156 18.77 33.22 -4.84
CA ALA A 156 19.72 33.56 -3.77
C ALA A 156 19.06 34.26 -2.55
N GLY A 157 17.82 34.74 -2.69
CA GLY A 157 17.02 35.33 -1.62
C GLY A 157 16.25 34.30 -0.80
N TRP A 158 16.18 33.04 -1.24
CA TRP A 158 15.44 32.02 -0.53
C TRP A 158 15.94 31.82 0.90
N SER A 159 14.99 31.68 1.82
CA SER A 159 15.24 31.25 3.19
C SER A 159 14.13 30.35 3.65
N ASP A 160 14.49 29.29 4.38
CA ASP A 160 13.50 28.41 4.98
C ASP A 160 12.68 29.20 6.02
N PRO A 161 11.34 29.24 5.91
CA PRO A 161 10.53 29.85 6.95
C PRO A 161 10.75 29.10 8.27
N ALA A 162 11.31 29.81 9.26
CA ALA A 162 11.78 29.20 10.52
C ALA A 162 10.70 28.29 11.16
N PRO A 163 11.02 27.03 11.52
CA PRO A 163 10.07 26.09 12.12
C PRO A 163 9.34 26.67 13.35
N ALA A 164 10.04 27.47 14.15
CA ALA A 164 9.48 28.13 15.34
C ALA A 164 8.41 29.19 15.02
N ALA A 165 8.54 29.93 13.91
CA ALA A 165 7.56 30.93 13.50
C ALA A 165 6.24 30.30 13.01
N ASN A 166 6.33 29.05 12.52
CA ASN A 166 5.21 28.27 12.02
C ASN A 166 4.71 27.22 13.02
N ALA A 167 5.23 27.13 14.24
CA ALA A 167 4.89 26.04 15.17
C ALA A 167 3.38 25.87 15.42
N ALA A 168 2.60 26.96 15.45
CA ALA A 168 1.14 26.89 15.61
C ALA A 168 0.38 26.63 14.29
N ARG A 169 1.00 26.90 13.13
CA ARG A 169 0.40 26.74 11.78
C ARG A 169 0.92 25.52 11.02
N GLY A 170 1.97 24.88 11.53
CA GLY A 170 2.63 23.74 10.90
C GLY A 170 1.76 22.49 10.94
N LEU A 171 2.08 21.55 10.05
CA LEU A 171 1.30 20.34 9.81
C LEU A 171 0.96 19.59 11.10
N ARG A 172 1.95 19.35 11.97
CA ARG A 172 1.75 18.63 13.24
C ARG A 172 0.77 19.33 14.19
N ALA A 173 0.85 20.65 14.32
CA ALA A 173 -0.05 21.39 15.19
C ALA A 173 -1.50 21.39 14.65
N GLN A 174 -1.65 21.35 13.33
CA GLN A 174 -2.96 21.40 12.67
C GLN A 174 -3.62 20.02 12.53
N THR A 175 -2.83 18.96 12.38
CA THR A 175 -3.33 17.60 12.07
C THR A 175 -3.07 16.58 13.17
N GLY A 176 -2.16 16.87 14.10
CA GLY A 176 -1.70 15.96 15.16
C GLY A 176 -0.50 15.09 14.79
N ALA A 177 -0.04 15.10 13.53
CA ALA A 177 1.09 14.30 13.06
C ALA A 177 2.04 15.08 12.15
N ASP A 178 3.31 14.70 12.14
CA ASP A 178 4.28 15.19 11.15
C ASP A 178 3.96 14.66 9.75
N LEU A 179 4.63 15.18 8.72
CA LEU A 179 4.48 14.66 7.36
C LEU A 179 4.98 13.20 7.33
N HIS A 180 4.16 12.29 6.82
CA HIS A 180 4.46 10.85 6.79
C HIS A 180 3.79 10.19 5.57
N ALA A 181 4.06 8.90 5.35
CA ALA A 181 3.70 8.19 4.11
C ALA A 181 2.20 8.11 3.80
N VAL A 182 1.34 8.33 4.81
CA VAL A 182 -0.13 8.25 4.71
C VAL A 182 -0.82 9.53 5.23
N ALA A 183 -0.17 10.70 5.08
CA ALA A 183 -0.60 11.95 5.73
C ALA A 183 -2.01 12.46 5.35
N THR A 184 -2.57 12.05 4.22
CA THR A 184 -3.96 12.37 3.84
C THR A 184 -4.98 11.36 4.35
N GLY A 185 -4.54 10.29 5.02
CA GLY A 185 -5.35 9.13 5.39
C GLY A 185 -5.43 8.06 4.31
N ASP A 186 -4.88 8.31 3.12
CA ASP A 186 -4.78 7.32 2.05
C ASP A 186 -3.45 6.53 2.15
N ILE A 187 -3.53 5.21 2.06
CA ILE A 187 -2.37 4.31 2.14
C ILE A 187 -1.39 4.48 0.96
N ALA A 188 -1.87 4.96 -0.18
CA ALA A 188 -1.10 5.22 -1.38
C ALA A 188 -0.64 6.68 -1.47
N PHE A 189 -0.80 7.50 -0.42
CA PHE A 189 -0.49 8.93 -0.47
C PHE A 189 0.90 9.23 -1.03
N ALA A 190 1.97 8.67 -0.44
CA ALA A 190 3.33 8.91 -0.92
C ALA A 190 3.70 8.14 -2.20
N ALA A 191 3.00 7.05 -2.50
CA ALA A 191 3.33 6.14 -3.60
C ALA A 191 2.64 6.52 -4.93
N PHE A 192 1.49 7.19 -4.88
CA PHE A 192 0.72 7.55 -6.06
C PHE A 192 0.84 9.04 -6.37
N TYR A 193 1.49 9.39 -7.48
CA TYR A 193 1.80 10.77 -7.84
C TYR A 193 0.63 11.77 -7.70
N PRO A 194 -0.60 11.48 -8.19
CA PRO A 194 -1.73 12.38 -8.02
C PRO A 194 -2.11 12.68 -6.56
N ASN A 195 -1.77 11.80 -5.62
CA ASN A 195 -2.04 11.99 -4.19
C ASN A 195 -0.99 12.86 -3.49
N SER A 196 0.24 12.92 -3.99
CA SER A 196 1.36 13.63 -3.37
C SER A 196 1.94 14.76 -4.23
N ARG A 197 1.16 15.28 -5.18
CA ARG A 197 1.59 16.36 -6.06
C ARG A 197 1.97 17.61 -5.27
N GLY A 198 3.18 18.15 -5.48
CA GLY A 198 3.68 19.28 -4.70
C GLY A 198 4.15 18.91 -3.28
N VAL A 199 4.20 17.62 -2.94
CA VAL A 199 4.70 17.07 -1.67
C VAL A 199 5.87 16.13 -1.93
N PHE A 200 5.64 15.03 -2.66
CA PHE A 200 6.65 14.06 -3.14
C PHE A 200 6.67 13.97 -4.67
N GLY A 201 6.18 15.02 -5.32
CA GLY A 201 6.18 15.15 -6.76
C GLY A 201 6.22 16.60 -7.17
N PHE A 202 6.65 16.84 -8.40
CA PHE A 202 6.82 18.17 -8.98
C PHE A 202 6.30 18.16 -10.42
N HIS A 203 5.83 19.30 -10.91
CA HIS A 203 5.42 19.49 -12.31
C HIS A 203 6.24 20.64 -12.87
N ASP A 204 7.01 20.34 -13.90
CA ASP A 204 7.71 21.32 -14.72
C ASP A 204 6.88 21.63 -15.96
N ASP A 205 6.36 22.85 -16.06
CA ASP A 205 5.54 23.27 -17.19
C ASP A 205 6.35 23.48 -18.48
N LEU A 206 7.69 23.57 -18.37
CA LEU A 206 8.63 23.79 -19.47
C LEU A 206 8.35 25.03 -20.32
N THR A 207 7.55 25.97 -19.82
CA THR A 207 7.14 27.19 -20.55
C THR A 207 8.29 28.15 -20.79
N ASP A 208 9.38 28.00 -20.04
CA ASP A 208 10.60 28.78 -20.19
C ASP A 208 11.58 28.21 -21.23
N LEU A 209 11.28 27.03 -21.80
CA LEU A 209 12.05 26.42 -22.87
C LEU A 209 11.32 26.54 -24.20
N ASN A 210 12.09 26.67 -25.28
CA ASN A 210 11.57 26.65 -26.65
C ASN A 210 12.15 25.41 -27.37
N PRO A 211 11.49 24.23 -27.27
CA PRO A 211 11.99 23.01 -27.85
C PRO A 211 12.00 23.08 -29.38
N GLY A 212 13.08 22.59 -29.99
CA GLY A 212 13.16 22.40 -31.44
C GLY A 212 12.28 21.23 -31.91
N PRO A 213 12.32 20.90 -33.21
CA PRO A 213 11.56 19.76 -33.75
C PRO A 213 11.94 18.42 -33.11
N ASP A 214 13.18 18.28 -32.66
CA ASP A 214 13.70 17.07 -32.00
C ASP A 214 13.43 17.04 -30.49
N GLY A 215 12.74 18.06 -29.95
CA GLY A 215 12.52 18.23 -28.52
C GLY A 215 13.71 18.86 -27.79
N VAL A 216 13.73 18.72 -26.47
CA VAL A 216 14.81 19.19 -25.59
C VAL A 216 15.25 18.06 -24.66
N ALA A 217 16.56 17.80 -24.62
CA ALA A 217 17.14 16.87 -23.67
C ALA A 217 17.11 17.45 -22.26
N LEU A 218 16.70 16.66 -21.27
CA LEU A 218 16.56 17.08 -19.88
C LEU A 218 17.17 16.06 -18.92
N LEU A 219 17.75 16.57 -17.85
CA LEU A 219 18.12 15.85 -16.65
C LEU A 219 17.47 16.53 -15.46
N TYR A 220 16.94 15.75 -14.52
CA TYR A 220 16.47 16.24 -13.24
C TYR A 220 17.25 15.61 -12.10
N THR A 221 17.54 16.39 -11.07
CA THR A 221 18.01 15.89 -9.78
C THR A 221 17.16 16.49 -8.67
N VAL A 222 16.82 15.66 -7.69
CA VAL A 222 16.04 16.03 -6.52
C VAL A 222 16.87 15.71 -5.28
N THR A 223 17.01 16.70 -4.39
CA THR A 223 17.71 16.53 -3.11
C THR A 223 16.83 16.99 -1.96
N GLY A 224 16.46 16.08 -1.06
CA GLY A 224 15.60 16.31 0.08
C GLY A 224 16.32 16.35 1.42
N TRP A 225 15.72 17.04 2.40
CA TRP A 225 16.18 17.06 3.80
C TRP A 225 15.02 17.37 4.76
N TYR A 226 15.27 17.19 6.06
CA TYR A 226 14.38 17.63 7.12
C TYR A 226 14.63 19.10 7.48
N ALA A 227 13.59 19.94 7.39
CA ALA A 227 13.65 21.32 7.85
C ALA A 227 13.93 21.42 9.36
N ASP A 228 13.37 20.50 10.14
CA ASP A 228 13.64 20.32 11.57
C ASP A 228 14.58 19.11 11.76
N PRO A 229 15.86 19.33 12.14
CA PRO A 229 16.80 18.24 12.37
C PRO A 229 16.38 17.27 13.48
N THR A 230 15.40 17.63 14.33
CA THR A 230 14.89 16.73 15.36
C THR A 230 14.03 15.59 14.81
N GLN A 231 13.52 15.74 13.57
CA GLN A 231 12.73 14.73 12.86
C GLN A 231 13.61 13.75 12.05
N ASP A 232 14.89 14.06 11.86
CA ASP A 232 15.81 13.24 11.08
C ASP A 232 16.10 11.90 11.80
N PRO A 233 15.94 10.74 11.15
CA PRO A 233 16.23 9.43 11.76
C PRO A 233 17.71 9.25 12.13
N LEU A 234 18.61 10.07 11.57
CA LEU A 234 20.03 10.05 11.90
C LEU A 234 20.38 10.90 13.12
N ARG A 235 19.41 11.61 13.70
CA ARG A 235 19.61 12.39 14.92
C ARG A 235 20.26 11.52 16.01
N GLY A 236 21.37 12.00 16.57
CA GLY A 236 22.12 11.29 17.60
C GLY A 236 23.25 10.41 17.05
N ALA A 237 23.51 10.46 15.75
CA ALA A 237 24.63 9.77 15.09
C ALA A 237 24.63 8.25 15.35
N PRO A 238 23.62 7.51 14.87
CA PRO A 238 23.55 6.06 15.08
C PRO A 238 24.79 5.36 14.52
N THR A 239 25.19 4.27 15.18
CA THR A 239 26.27 3.40 14.68
C THR A 239 25.84 2.70 13.39
N LEU A 240 26.80 2.19 12.61
CA LEU A 240 26.50 1.43 11.39
C LEU A 240 25.57 0.23 11.67
N ALA A 241 25.77 -0.47 12.79
CA ALA A 241 24.90 -1.59 13.18
C ALA A 241 23.47 -1.13 13.47
N GLN A 242 23.30 0.03 14.11
CA GLN A 242 21.97 0.61 14.34
C GLN A 242 21.31 1.01 13.01
N LEU A 243 22.04 1.66 12.09
CA LEU A 243 21.54 2.00 10.74
C LEU A 243 21.03 0.77 9.99
N GLN A 244 21.80 -0.32 10.00
CA GLN A 244 21.43 -1.57 9.34
C GLN A 244 20.22 -2.23 9.98
N GLN A 245 20.15 -2.24 11.31
CA GLN A 245 19.06 -2.90 12.03
C GLN A 245 17.74 -2.12 11.97
N THR A 246 17.77 -0.79 12.06
CA THR A 246 16.54 0.02 12.18
C THR A 246 16.08 0.61 10.85
N LEU A 247 17.02 0.93 9.96
CA LEU A 247 16.71 1.58 8.68
C LEU A 247 17.06 0.70 7.47
N GLY A 248 17.75 -0.43 7.67
CA GLY A 248 18.22 -1.25 6.55
C GLY A 248 19.23 -0.51 5.67
N TRP A 249 19.90 0.54 6.18
CA TRP A 249 20.85 1.34 5.42
C TRP A 249 22.28 0.92 5.73
N THR A 250 23.18 1.07 4.75
CA THR A 250 24.60 0.78 4.94
C THR A 250 25.48 1.81 4.22
N CYS A 251 26.75 1.93 4.59
CA CYS A 251 27.72 2.78 3.91
C CYS A 251 29.13 2.20 4.08
N ALA A 252 30.08 2.68 3.26
CA ALA A 252 31.46 2.20 3.30
C ALA A 252 32.22 2.53 4.60
N SER A 253 31.82 3.60 5.32
CA SER A 253 32.44 3.96 6.59
C SER A 253 31.97 3.06 7.72
N ALA A 254 32.91 2.48 8.48
CA ALA A 254 32.63 1.70 9.68
C ALA A 254 32.12 2.57 10.86
N ASP A 255 32.37 3.88 10.81
CA ASP A 255 31.95 4.85 11.83
C ASP A 255 31.46 6.13 11.13
N PRO A 256 30.23 6.13 10.58
CA PRO A 256 29.75 7.22 9.72
C PRO A 256 29.63 8.56 10.47
N LYS A 257 29.36 8.53 11.78
CA LYS A 257 29.08 9.73 12.62
C LYS A 257 28.15 10.73 11.95
N ALA A 258 27.21 10.22 11.15
CA ALA A 258 26.28 11.02 10.41
C ALA A 258 25.07 11.31 11.28
N ASP A 259 24.82 12.58 11.56
CA ASP A 259 23.70 13.03 12.38
C ASP A 259 22.60 13.73 11.56
N ARG A 260 22.76 13.75 10.23
CA ARG A 260 21.84 14.34 9.26
C ARG A 260 21.79 13.51 7.99
N SER A 261 20.64 13.47 7.34
CA SER A 261 20.40 12.79 6.07
C SER A 261 20.03 13.75 4.94
N LEU A 262 20.56 13.49 3.74
CA LEU A 262 20.12 14.06 2.48
C LEU A 262 19.56 12.95 1.61
N TYR A 263 18.47 13.20 0.90
CA TYR A 263 17.77 12.21 0.08
C TYR A 263 17.94 12.59 -1.38
N ASN A 264 18.74 11.86 -2.15
CA ASN A 264 19.10 12.26 -3.50
C ASN A 264 18.74 11.22 -4.57
N GLY A 265 18.14 11.70 -5.65
CA GLY A 265 17.86 10.92 -6.84
C GLY A 265 17.96 11.78 -8.09
N LEU A 266 18.40 11.20 -9.20
CA LEU A 266 18.44 11.84 -10.50
C LEU A 266 17.76 10.98 -11.55
N ILE A 267 17.24 11.62 -12.59
CA ILE A 267 16.77 10.97 -13.80
C ILE A 267 17.26 11.73 -15.03
N GLN A 268 17.75 11.00 -16.02
CA GLN A 268 18.35 11.57 -17.22
C GLN A 268 17.91 10.84 -18.50
N GLY A 269 18.32 11.36 -19.66
CA GLY A 269 17.95 10.78 -20.96
C GLY A 269 16.54 11.13 -21.41
N LEU A 270 15.85 12.04 -20.72
CA LEU A 270 14.57 12.56 -21.14
C LEU A 270 14.74 13.42 -22.38
N VAL A 271 13.89 13.23 -23.39
CA VAL A 271 13.75 14.15 -24.52
C VAL A 271 12.28 14.55 -24.61
N TRP A 272 11.98 15.78 -24.15
CA TRP A 272 10.61 16.27 -24.13
C TRP A 272 10.30 17.11 -25.37
N ASN A 273 9.16 16.84 -26.00
CA ASN A 273 8.63 17.60 -27.13
C ASN A 273 7.12 17.78 -26.95
N PRO A 274 6.59 19.02 -26.98
CA PRO A 274 5.16 19.28 -26.77
C PRO A 274 4.28 18.64 -27.85
N HIS A 275 4.81 18.36 -29.03
CA HIS A 275 4.07 17.76 -30.14
C HIS A 275 4.11 16.22 -30.13
N THR A 276 4.91 15.61 -29.25
CA THR A 276 4.93 14.15 -29.08
C THR A 276 3.72 13.71 -28.27
N ARG A 277 3.13 12.62 -28.70
CA ARG A 277 2.08 11.92 -27.96
C ARG A 277 2.72 10.86 -27.07
N TYR A 278 2.69 11.08 -25.76
CA TYR A 278 3.30 10.17 -24.78
C TYR A 278 2.28 9.23 -24.13
N VAL A 279 0.98 9.49 -24.31
CA VAL A 279 -0.11 8.73 -23.69
C VAL A 279 -1.06 8.21 -24.76
N ASP A 280 -1.38 6.92 -24.66
CA ASP A 280 -2.34 6.26 -25.53
C ASP A 280 -3.78 6.73 -25.26
N ASP A 281 -4.61 6.77 -26.31
CA ASP A 281 -6.03 7.15 -26.21
C ASP A 281 -6.89 6.15 -25.42
N ALA A 282 -6.46 4.88 -25.41
CA ALA A 282 -7.21 3.78 -24.83
C ALA A 282 -6.32 2.99 -23.86
N PRO A 283 -6.91 2.35 -22.82
CA PRO A 283 -6.17 1.43 -21.98
C PRO A 283 -5.54 0.31 -22.81
N THR A 284 -4.22 0.14 -22.68
CA THR A 284 -3.49 -0.92 -23.34
C THR A 284 -3.76 -2.25 -22.62
N PRO A 285 -4.21 -3.30 -23.31
CA PRO A 285 -4.32 -4.63 -22.73
C PRO A 285 -2.97 -5.06 -22.15
N ILE A 286 -3.02 -5.71 -20.99
CA ILE A 286 -1.85 -6.31 -20.38
C ILE A 286 -1.72 -7.74 -20.91
N ASP A 287 -0.59 -8.04 -21.54
CA ASP A 287 -0.21 -9.41 -21.86
C ASP A 287 0.31 -10.08 -20.59
N GLY A 288 -0.37 -11.15 -20.15
CA GLY A 288 -0.01 -11.89 -18.95
C GLY A 288 -1.03 -12.97 -18.60
N ASP A 289 -0.62 -13.85 -17.69
CA ASP A 289 -1.47 -14.90 -17.15
C ASP A 289 -2.15 -14.44 -15.85
N VAL A 290 -3.34 -14.97 -15.61
CA VAL A 290 -4.12 -14.69 -14.40
C VAL A 290 -4.51 -16.00 -13.73
N ALA A 291 -4.30 -16.09 -12.42
CA ALA A 291 -4.81 -17.18 -11.60
C ALA A 291 -5.60 -16.64 -10.40
N ILE A 292 -6.58 -17.41 -9.95
CA ILE A 292 -7.41 -17.08 -8.78
C ILE A 292 -7.37 -18.27 -7.82
N GLY A 293 -7.16 -17.98 -6.54
CA GLY A 293 -7.23 -18.99 -5.47
C GLY A 293 -7.86 -18.40 -4.20
N ASN A 294 -8.24 -19.23 -3.23
CA ASN A 294 -8.81 -18.71 -1.97
C ASN A 294 -7.75 -18.13 -1.04
N HIS A 295 -6.48 -18.42 -1.32
CA HIS A 295 -5.33 -17.85 -0.62
C HIS A 295 -4.08 -17.82 -1.54
N PRO A 296 -2.98 -17.15 -1.15
CA PRO A 296 -1.85 -16.94 -2.06
C PRO A 296 -1.17 -18.22 -2.57
N ALA A 297 -1.07 -19.25 -1.73
CA ALA A 297 -0.45 -20.52 -2.13
C ALA A 297 -1.34 -21.33 -3.09
N GLU A 298 -2.67 -21.31 -2.92
CA GLU A 298 -3.61 -21.85 -3.91
C GLU A 298 -3.51 -21.12 -5.26
N ALA A 299 -3.45 -19.78 -5.26
CA ALA A 299 -3.32 -19.01 -6.49
C ALA A 299 -2.02 -19.33 -7.26
N LEU A 300 -0.90 -19.49 -6.54
CA LEU A 300 0.36 -19.97 -7.11
C LEU A 300 0.24 -21.40 -7.65
N ALA A 301 -0.42 -22.29 -6.90
CA ALA A 301 -0.60 -23.68 -7.31
C ALA A 301 -1.44 -23.79 -8.60
N ALA A 302 -2.53 -23.04 -8.69
CA ALA A 302 -3.37 -22.93 -9.88
C ALA A 302 -2.60 -22.36 -11.09
N TYR A 303 -1.79 -21.32 -10.87
CA TYR A 303 -0.92 -20.77 -11.91
C TYR A 303 0.05 -21.84 -12.47
N PHE A 304 0.80 -22.53 -11.60
CA PHE A 304 1.74 -23.56 -12.04
C PHE A 304 1.05 -24.81 -12.61
N ARG A 305 -0.18 -25.14 -12.18
CA ARG A 305 -0.99 -26.17 -12.82
C ARG A 305 -1.27 -25.82 -14.27
N GLY A 306 -1.77 -24.61 -14.52
CA GLY A 306 -2.08 -24.12 -15.86
C GLY A 306 -0.83 -24.12 -16.74
N LEU A 307 0.28 -23.63 -16.21
CA LEU A 307 1.55 -23.52 -16.94
C LEU A 307 2.16 -24.88 -17.28
N ASN A 308 2.17 -25.83 -16.33
CA ASN A 308 2.90 -27.09 -16.46
C ASN A 308 2.05 -28.26 -16.95
N SER A 309 0.72 -28.17 -16.85
CA SER A 309 -0.21 -29.27 -17.14
C SER A 309 0.24 -30.64 -16.57
N PRO A 310 0.57 -30.72 -15.27
CA PRO A 310 1.15 -31.92 -14.67
C PRO A 310 0.17 -33.09 -14.68
N ALA A 311 0.69 -34.30 -14.90
CA ALA A 311 -0.12 -35.53 -14.92
C ALA A 311 -0.68 -35.92 -13.54
N THR A 312 -0.06 -35.46 -12.46
CA THR A 312 -0.46 -35.75 -11.07
C THR A 312 -1.82 -35.09 -10.77
N PRO A 313 -2.88 -35.85 -10.44
CA PRO A 313 -4.20 -35.26 -10.18
C PRO A 313 -4.19 -34.25 -9.03
N ILE A 314 -3.52 -34.59 -7.93
CA ILE A 314 -3.44 -33.78 -6.69
C ILE A 314 -2.30 -32.75 -6.67
N TYR A 315 -1.89 -32.25 -7.84
CA TYR A 315 -0.72 -31.36 -7.95
C TYR A 315 -0.91 -30.06 -7.18
N GLU A 316 -2.10 -29.45 -7.27
CA GLU A 316 -2.37 -28.17 -6.64
C GLU A 316 -2.34 -28.28 -5.13
N GLU A 317 -2.91 -29.35 -4.58
CA GLU A 317 -2.93 -29.68 -3.16
C GLU A 317 -1.50 -29.89 -2.64
N LEU A 318 -0.68 -30.68 -3.35
CA LEU A 318 0.72 -30.92 -2.96
C LEU A 318 1.55 -29.63 -2.97
N LEU A 319 1.40 -28.80 -4.02
CA LEU A 319 2.13 -27.54 -4.12
C LEU A 319 1.64 -26.52 -3.08
N THR A 320 0.35 -26.53 -2.76
CA THR A 320 -0.22 -25.72 -1.68
C THR A 320 0.32 -26.14 -0.32
N LEU A 321 0.36 -27.44 -0.02
CA LEU A 321 0.96 -27.98 1.20
C LEU A 321 2.46 -27.66 1.29
N TYR A 322 3.16 -27.69 0.16
CA TYR A 322 4.57 -27.29 0.10
C TYR A 322 4.73 -25.81 0.43
N ALA A 323 4.04 -24.92 -0.30
CA ALA A 323 4.15 -23.47 -0.14
C ALA A 323 3.69 -22.97 1.24
N THR A 324 2.84 -23.74 1.94
CA THR A 324 2.40 -23.45 3.31
C THR A 324 3.28 -24.11 4.39
N GLY A 325 4.28 -24.91 4.00
CA GLY A 325 5.19 -25.59 4.93
C GLY A 325 4.59 -26.81 5.64
N LEU A 326 3.45 -27.32 5.17
CA LEU A 326 2.73 -28.45 5.76
C LEU A 326 3.18 -29.81 5.20
N LEU A 327 3.87 -29.83 4.06
CA LEU A 327 4.36 -31.05 3.40
C LEU A 327 5.28 -31.93 4.26
N PRO A 328 6.22 -31.42 5.08
CA PRO A 328 7.10 -32.24 5.91
C PRO A 328 6.35 -33.19 6.87
N GLY A 329 5.10 -32.87 7.23
CA GLY A 329 4.23 -33.76 7.98
C GLY A 329 4.15 -35.16 7.35
N LEU A 330 4.17 -35.27 6.02
CA LEU A 330 4.05 -36.53 5.28
C LEU A 330 5.26 -37.46 5.38
N SER A 331 6.39 -37.00 5.94
CA SER A 331 7.61 -37.80 6.06
C SER A 331 7.50 -38.96 7.08
N ALA A 332 6.53 -38.89 7.99
CA ALA A 332 6.21 -39.95 8.96
C ALA A 332 4.71 -40.27 8.91
N PRO A 333 4.29 -41.26 8.09
CA PRO A 333 2.88 -41.59 7.90
C PRO A 333 2.17 -41.98 9.21
N ALA A 334 1.10 -41.27 9.55
CA ALA A 334 0.23 -41.61 10.68
C ALA A 334 -1.19 -42.00 10.20
N PRO A 335 -1.91 -42.87 10.93
CA PRO A 335 -3.32 -43.14 10.63
C PRO A 335 -4.14 -41.85 10.58
N GLY A 336 -4.94 -41.67 9.52
CA GLY A 336 -5.80 -40.49 9.34
C GLY A 336 -5.09 -39.22 8.84
N GLN A 337 -3.79 -39.26 8.58
CA GLN A 337 -3.02 -38.07 8.23
C GLN A 337 -3.46 -37.39 6.92
N LEU A 338 -3.83 -38.16 5.90
CA LEU A 338 -4.33 -37.59 4.64
C LEU A 338 -5.64 -36.82 4.85
N ALA A 339 -6.55 -37.37 5.67
CA ALA A 339 -7.79 -36.68 6.04
C ALA A 339 -7.50 -35.39 6.81
N LEU A 340 -6.53 -35.40 7.73
CA LEU A 340 -6.12 -34.19 8.46
C LEU A 340 -5.53 -33.12 7.51
N LEU A 341 -4.80 -33.53 6.48
CA LEU A 341 -4.26 -32.60 5.48
C LEU A 341 -5.35 -32.03 4.58
N GLU A 342 -6.31 -32.86 4.16
CA GLU A 342 -7.50 -32.41 3.44
C GLU A 342 -8.30 -31.40 4.28
N GLU A 343 -8.52 -31.68 5.57
CA GLU A 343 -9.15 -30.74 6.51
C GLU A 343 -8.36 -29.45 6.66
N THR A 344 -7.02 -29.53 6.70
CA THR A 344 -6.16 -28.36 6.83
C THR A 344 -6.19 -27.50 5.56
N LEU A 345 -6.11 -28.11 4.37
CA LEU A 345 -6.24 -27.42 3.08
C LEU A 345 -7.62 -26.76 2.96
N HIS A 346 -8.68 -27.48 3.29
CA HIS A 346 -10.02 -26.92 3.31
C HIS A 346 -10.12 -25.74 4.28
N ALA A 347 -9.52 -25.84 5.48
CA ALA A 347 -9.52 -24.76 6.46
C ALA A 347 -8.80 -23.49 5.97
N LEU A 348 -7.79 -23.59 5.10
CA LEU A 348 -7.09 -22.44 4.52
C LEU A 348 -7.98 -21.58 3.60
N GLN A 349 -9.07 -22.15 3.08
CA GLN A 349 -10.05 -21.43 2.27
C GLN A 349 -10.96 -20.52 3.09
N PHE A 350 -10.84 -20.58 4.42
CA PHE A 350 -11.66 -19.83 5.35
C PHE A 350 -10.81 -19.00 6.31
N SER A 351 -11.33 -17.84 6.66
CA SER A 351 -10.82 -17.04 7.76
C SER A 351 -11.49 -17.47 9.08
N ALA A 352 -10.67 -17.65 10.12
CA ALA A 352 -11.16 -17.85 11.47
C ALA A 352 -11.82 -16.57 12.00
N GLN A 353 -13.00 -16.70 12.59
CA GLN A 353 -13.63 -15.65 13.38
C GLN A 353 -13.58 -16.05 14.84
N ASP A 354 -13.31 -15.06 15.69
CA ASP A 354 -13.30 -15.24 17.14
C ASP A 354 -14.66 -15.77 17.61
N ALA A 355 -14.62 -16.95 18.23
CA ALA A 355 -15.79 -17.65 18.79
C ALA A 355 -15.82 -17.58 20.32
N GLY A 356 -14.90 -16.83 20.94
CA GLY A 356 -14.79 -16.71 22.38
C GLY A 356 -13.90 -17.78 23.00
N THR A 357 -14.20 -18.13 24.25
CA THR A 357 -13.28 -18.87 25.11
C THR A 357 -13.99 -20.04 25.77
N ILE A 358 -13.29 -21.17 25.91
CA ILE A 358 -13.71 -22.29 26.74
C ILE A 358 -12.79 -22.41 27.96
N TYR A 359 -13.36 -22.72 29.11
CA TYR A 359 -12.60 -23.08 30.31
C TYR A 359 -12.31 -24.58 30.31
N THR A 360 -11.07 -24.92 30.61
CA THR A 360 -10.62 -26.30 30.84
C THR A 360 -9.83 -26.39 32.14
N VAL A 361 -9.62 -27.61 32.63
CA VAL A 361 -8.82 -27.88 33.82
C VAL A 361 -7.59 -28.64 33.38
N THR A 362 -6.40 -28.17 33.77
CA THR A 362 -5.13 -28.79 33.42
C THR A 362 -4.41 -29.37 34.63
N ARG A 363 -3.67 -30.45 34.40
CA ARG A 363 -2.68 -31.05 35.30
C ARG A 363 -1.34 -31.00 34.57
N ASP A 364 -0.37 -30.27 35.11
CA ASP A 364 0.97 -30.10 34.50
C ASP A 364 0.90 -29.76 32.99
N ASP A 365 0.10 -28.75 32.64
CA ASP A 365 -0.16 -28.24 31.27
C ASP A 365 -0.94 -29.18 30.31
N ALA A 366 -1.31 -30.39 30.74
CA ALA A 366 -2.20 -31.27 29.98
C ALA A 366 -3.66 -31.16 30.46
N GLU A 367 -4.63 -31.20 29.53
CA GLU A 367 -6.06 -31.24 29.86
C GLU A 367 -6.40 -32.48 30.71
N ALA A 368 -7.01 -32.24 31.87
CA ALA A 368 -7.43 -33.29 32.79
C ALA A 368 -8.80 -33.83 32.36
N ILE A 369 -8.81 -35.06 31.83
CA ILE A 369 -10.01 -35.74 31.31
C ILE A 369 -10.74 -36.60 32.37
N ASP A 370 -10.13 -36.79 33.54
CA ASP A 370 -10.58 -37.66 34.64
C ASP A 370 -11.12 -36.86 35.84
N LEU A 371 -12.00 -35.88 35.57
CA LEU A 371 -12.53 -34.99 36.62
C LEU A 371 -13.59 -35.70 37.50
N PRO A 372 -13.58 -35.48 38.83
CA PRO A 372 -14.69 -35.87 39.70
C PRO A 372 -16.01 -35.24 39.23
N LEU A 373 -17.11 -36.00 39.29
CA LEU A 373 -18.42 -35.57 38.76
C LEU A 373 -18.85 -34.15 39.22
N PRO A 374 -18.74 -33.76 40.51
CA PRO A 374 -19.12 -32.40 40.93
C PRO A 374 -18.28 -31.28 40.28
N LEU A 375 -16.99 -31.54 40.03
CA LEU A 375 -16.10 -30.61 39.34
C LEU A 375 -16.42 -30.58 37.85
N ALA A 376 -16.68 -31.74 37.23
CA ALA A 376 -17.08 -31.84 35.83
C ALA A 376 -18.39 -31.08 35.55
N ASP A 377 -19.41 -31.26 36.40
CA ASP A 377 -20.68 -30.54 36.30
C ASP A 377 -20.51 -29.03 36.47
N ALA A 378 -19.70 -28.61 37.45
CA ALA A 378 -19.43 -27.19 37.69
C ALA A 378 -18.65 -26.54 36.53
N LEU A 379 -17.70 -27.25 35.94
CA LEU A 379 -16.95 -26.82 34.76
C LEU A 379 -17.84 -26.74 33.51
N ASN A 380 -18.72 -27.73 33.31
CA ASN A 380 -19.70 -27.69 32.22
C ASN A 380 -20.64 -26.49 32.36
N GLN A 381 -21.15 -26.23 33.58
CA GLN A 381 -21.97 -25.05 33.84
C GLN A 381 -21.20 -23.74 33.59
N LEU A 382 -19.91 -23.68 33.94
CA LEU A 382 -19.06 -22.53 33.62
C LEU A 382 -18.97 -22.32 32.11
N ASN A 383 -18.78 -23.38 31.33
CA ASN A 383 -18.69 -23.30 29.88
C ASN A 383 -20.01 -22.92 29.21
N LEU A 384 -21.15 -23.38 29.74
CA LEU A 384 -22.48 -22.92 29.28
C LEU A 384 -22.69 -21.42 29.55
N LEU A 385 -22.30 -20.93 30.74
CA LEU A 385 -22.37 -19.51 31.07
C LEU A 385 -21.40 -18.69 30.21
N ARG A 386 -20.20 -19.21 29.96
CA ARG A 386 -19.20 -18.56 29.10
C ARG A 386 -19.70 -18.45 27.66
N LEU A 387 -20.27 -19.52 27.11
CA LEU A 387 -20.90 -19.51 25.79
C LEU A 387 -22.02 -18.46 25.70
N ALA A 388 -22.85 -18.33 26.75
CA ALA A 388 -23.88 -17.31 26.81
C ALA A 388 -23.28 -15.88 26.86
N ALA A 389 -22.22 -15.66 27.62
CA ALA A 389 -21.50 -14.38 27.67
C ALA A 389 -20.82 -14.02 26.34
N ASP A 390 -20.25 -15.01 25.64
CA ASP A 390 -19.67 -14.85 24.31
C ASP A 390 -20.75 -14.51 23.27
N ALA A 391 -21.91 -15.17 23.33
CA ALA A 391 -23.07 -14.84 22.49
C ALA A 391 -23.58 -13.41 22.74
N SER A 392 -23.67 -12.98 24.00
CA SER A 392 -24.01 -11.59 24.37
C SER A 392 -22.97 -10.59 23.83
N ALA A 393 -21.68 -10.92 23.89
CA ALA A 393 -20.63 -10.04 23.37
C ALA A 393 -20.73 -9.88 21.84
N VAL A 394 -21.09 -10.96 21.12
CA VAL A 394 -21.42 -10.89 19.68
C VAL A 394 -22.61 -9.96 19.45
N GLN A 395 -23.68 -10.06 20.24
CA GLN A 395 -24.84 -9.17 20.13
C GLN A 395 -24.46 -7.70 20.38
N VAL A 396 -23.61 -7.42 21.36
CA VAL A 396 -23.08 -6.06 21.60
C VAL A 396 -22.34 -5.54 20.37
N ARG A 397 -21.44 -6.34 19.78
CA ARG A 397 -20.71 -5.96 18.56
C ARG A 397 -21.66 -5.70 17.39
N GLN A 398 -22.65 -6.57 17.20
CA GLN A 398 -23.67 -6.41 16.15
C GLN A 398 -24.53 -5.17 16.37
N ALA A 399 -24.96 -4.90 17.60
CA ALA A 399 -25.78 -3.74 17.93
C ALA A 399 -25.01 -2.42 17.75
N ARG A 400 -23.71 -2.39 18.12
CA ARG A 400 -22.83 -1.25 17.84
C ARG A 400 -22.69 -0.99 16.34
N TRP A 401 -22.51 -2.05 15.56
CA TRP A 401 -22.48 -1.95 14.10
C TRP A 401 -23.81 -1.47 13.53
N GLN A 402 -24.93 -2.03 13.99
CA GLN A 402 -26.27 -1.62 13.56
C GLN A 402 -26.52 -0.15 13.88
N LEU A 403 -26.16 0.31 15.08
CA LEU A 403 -26.25 1.71 15.48
C LEU A 403 -25.42 2.61 14.56
N PHE A 404 -24.17 2.23 14.27
CA PHE A 404 -23.32 2.94 13.32
C PHE A 404 -23.95 2.98 11.92
N SER A 405 -24.47 1.85 11.42
CA SER A 405 -25.10 1.77 10.11
C SER A 405 -26.37 2.62 10.04
N ALA A 406 -27.18 2.65 11.10
CA ALA A 406 -28.38 3.46 11.19
C ALA A 406 -28.02 4.95 11.23
N TRP A 407 -26.99 5.32 11.98
CA TRP A 407 -26.42 6.67 12.00
C TRP A 407 -25.94 7.10 10.61
N LEU A 408 -25.19 6.27 9.90
CA LEU A 408 -24.73 6.56 8.54
C LEU A 408 -25.90 6.73 7.57
N ARG A 409 -26.95 5.91 7.70
CA ARG A 409 -28.16 6.00 6.88
C ARG A 409 -28.89 7.33 7.05
N LEU A 410 -28.86 7.96 8.24
CA LEU A 410 -29.45 9.31 8.44
C LEU A 410 -28.97 10.32 7.40
N PHE A 411 -27.71 10.19 6.96
CA PHE A 411 -27.07 11.09 6.01
C PHE A 411 -27.00 10.54 4.60
N SER A 412 -27.55 9.36 4.34
CA SER A 412 -27.42 8.67 3.04
C SER A 412 -28.77 8.35 2.39
N VAL A 413 -29.88 8.45 3.13
CA VAL A 413 -31.23 8.25 2.57
C VAL A 413 -31.80 9.53 1.98
N ASP A 414 -32.70 9.37 1.00
CA ASP A 414 -33.48 10.49 0.46
C ASP A 414 -34.27 11.23 1.56
N SER A 415 -34.51 12.52 1.35
CA SER A 415 -35.20 13.39 2.31
C SER A 415 -36.55 12.84 2.79
N GLY A 416 -37.31 12.18 1.91
CA GLY A 416 -38.58 11.54 2.25
C GLY A 416 -38.46 10.37 3.24
N ASN A 417 -37.28 9.75 3.36
CA ASN A 417 -37.02 8.59 4.22
C ASN A 417 -36.25 8.96 5.51
N GLN A 418 -35.86 10.23 5.70
CA GLN A 418 -35.06 10.66 6.84
C GLN A 418 -35.73 10.38 8.19
N GLN A 419 -37.04 10.57 8.30
CA GLN A 419 -37.76 10.29 9.55
C GLN A 419 -37.76 8.80 9.90
N ALA A 420 -37.89 7.93 8.89
CA ALA A 420 -37.81 6.49 9.08
C ALA A 420 -36.39 6.07 9.52
N ALA A 421 -35.36 6.65 8.91
CA ALA A 421 -33.97 6.42 9.30
C ALA A 421 -33.70 6.90 10.74
N LEU A 422 -34.22 8.08 11.13
CA LEU A 422 -34.13 8.61 12.49
C LEU A 422 -34.83 7.71 13.49
N SER A 423 -36.05 7.26 13.18
CA SER A 423 -36.77 6.30 14.03
C SER A 423 -35.97 5.01 14.21
N ALA A 424 -35.41 4.46 13.13
CA ALA A 424 -34.59 3.26 13.20
C ALA A 424 -33.35 3.46 14.08
N PHE A 425 -32.66 4.59 13.94
CA PHE A 425 -31.53 4.96 14.80
C PHE A 425 -31.94 5.07 16.27
N SER A 426 -33.00 5.83 16.57
CA SER A 426 -33.48 6.03 17.95
C SER A 426 -33.90 4.72 18.61
N SER A 427 -34.56 3.83 17.88
CA SER A 427 -34.91 2.49 18.38
C SER A 427 -33.66 1.68 18.74
N GLN A 428 -32.63 1.69 17.89
CA GLN A 428 -31.38 0.97 18.17
C GLN A 428 -30.58 1.60 19.33
N PHE A 429 -30.58 2.93 19.42
CA PHE A 429 -29.92 3.66 20.50
C PHE A 429 -30.54 3.37 21.86
N ALA A 430 -31.88 3.30 21.93
CA ALA A 430 -32.60 3.01 23.17
C ALA A 430 -32.27 1.61 23.75
N LEU A 431 -31.85 0.65 22.91
CA LEU A 431 -31.49 -0.70 23.34
C LEU A 431 -30.09 -0.80 23.98
N GLN A 432 -29.20 0.18 23.76
CA GLN A 432 -27.79 0.08 24.18
C GLN A 432 -27.64 -0.16 25.69
N GLY A 433 -28.42 0.55 26.51
CA GLY A 433 -28.36 0.38 27.97
C GLY A 433 -28.81 -1.00 28.46
N ALA A 434 -29.76 -1.65 27.74
CA ALA A 434 -30.20 -3.01 28.06
C ALA A 434 -29.16 -4.05 27.60
N ILE A 435 -28.58 -3.85 26.41
CA ILE A 435 -27.52 -4.70 25.85
C ILE A 435 -26.28 -4.69 26.75
N ASP A 436 -25.82 -3.50 27.16
CA ASP A 436 -24.67 -3.36 28.06
C ASP A 436 -24.93 -3.99 29.44
N ARG A 437 -26.18 -3.94 29.93
CA ARG A 437 -26.56 -4.58 31.19
C ARG A 437 -26.53 -6.10 31.05
N HIS A 438 -27.12 -6.64 29.97
CA HIS A 438 -27.13 -8.07 29.72
C HIS A 438 -25.73 -8.66 29.60
N GLN A 439 -24.82 -7.93 28.94
CA GLN A 439 -23.40 -8.32 28.89
C GLN A 439 -22.76 -8.39 30.28
N ARG A 440 -22.95 -7.36 31.12
CA ARG A 440 -22.41 -7.34 32.48
C ARG A 440 -22.96 -8.48 33.33
N GLU A 441 -24.27 -8.73 33.27
CA GLU A 441 -24.91 -9.84 34.00
C GLU A 441 -24.35 -11.20 33.58
N ALA A 442 -24.09 -11.40 32.28
CA ALA A 442 -23.47 -12.62 31.78
C ALA A 442 -22.01 -12.76 32.25
N ASP A 443 -21.21 -11.69 32.19
CA ASP A 443 -19.82 -11.68 32.66
C ASP A 443 -19.72 -11.92 34.18
N ASP A 444 -20.62 -11.33 34.97
CA ASP A 444 -20.71 -11.54 36.43
C ASP A 444 -21.07 -13.00 36.76
N ALA A 445 -21.99 -13.61 36.00
CA ALA A 445 -22.36 -15.02 36.17
C ALA A 445 -21.19 -15.96 35.86
N VAL A 446 -20.42 -15.68 34.81
CA VAL A 446 -19.17 -16.41 34.48
C VAL A 446 -18.16 -16.26 35.61
N ALA A 447 -17.93 -15.05 36.11
CA ALA A 447 -16.98 -14.80 37.19
C ALA A 447 -17.36 -15.54 38.48
N ALA A 448 -18.65 -15.52 38.85
CA ALA A 448 -19.17 -16.24 40.01
C ALA A 448 -18.98 -17.76 39.87
N GLN A 449 -19.33 -18.33 38.71
CA GLN A 449 -19.17 -19.77 38.48
C GLN A 449 -17.70 -20.19 38.38
N ALA A 450 -16.82 -19.35 37.81
CA ALA A 450 -15.39 -19.59 37.78
C ALA A 450 -14.79 -19.64 39.20
N ALA A 451 -15.28 -18.80 40.12
CA ALA A 451 -14.91 -18.88 41.53
C ALA A 451 -15.38 -20.20 42.18
N ALA A 452 -16.60 -20.66 41.86
CA ALA A 452 -17.11 -21.94 42.33
C ALA A 452 -16.28 -23.14 41.83
N VAL A 453 -15.88 -23.14 40.56
CA VAL A 453 -14.98 -24.16 40.00
C VAL A 453 -13.63 -24.14 40.70
N ARG A 454 -13.02 -22.96 40.88
CA ARG A 454 -11.73 -22.83 41.59
C ARG A 454 -11.78 -23.36 43.03
N ALA A 455 -12.91 -23.20 43.71
CA ALA A 455 -13.09 -23.74 45.07
C ALA A 455 -13.15 -25.28 45.12
N LEU A 456 -13.42 -25.95 44.00
CA LEU A 456 -13.47 -27.41 43.87
C LEU A 456 -12.15 -28.02 43.37
N LEU A 457 -11.15 -27.20 42.99
CA LEU A 457 -9.86 -27.69 42.51
C LEU A 457 -8.97 -28.15 43.66
N GLY A 458 -8.27 -29.27 43.46
CA GLY A 458 -7.14 -29.68 44.30
C GLY A 458 -5.86 -28.93 43.95
N SER A 459 -4.77 -29.18 44.70
CA SER A 459 -3.47 -28.51 44.48
C SER A 459 -2.78 -28.84 43.16
N GLU A 460 -3.18 -29.93 42.50
CA GLU A 460 -2.59 -30.44 41.25
C GLU A 460 -3.36 -29.99 39.99
N LEU A 461 -4.49 -29.30 40.16
CA LEU A 461 -5.38 -28.91 39.06
C LEU A 461 -5.49 -27.40 38.96
N THR A 462 -5.42 -26.87 37.73
CA THR A 462 -5.55 -25.43 37.47
C THR A 462 -6.65 -25.17 36.45
N LEU A 463 -7.52 -24.20 36.72
CA LEU A 463 -8.49 -23.71 35.74
C LEU A 463 -7.77 -22.78 34.75
N THR A 464 -7.77 -23.17 33.49
CA THR A 464 -7.18 -22.43 32.38
C THR A 464 -8.24 -22.17 31.30
N THR A 465 -7.86 -21.39 30.29
CA THR A 465 -8.73 -21.05 29.16
C THR A 465 -8.09 -21.50 27.86
N ALA A 466 -8.90 -22.02 26.95
CA ALA A 466 -8.52 -22.29 25.57
C ALA A 466 -9.47 -21.56 24.59
N PRO A 467 -9.05 -21.29 23.35
CA PRO A 467 -9.95 -20.76 22.32
C PRO A 467 -11.12 -21.70 22.08
N ALA A 468 -12.33 -21.15 21.98
CA ALA A 468 -13.50 -21.92 21.54
C ALA A 468 -13.37 -22.32 20.06
N PRO A 469 -14.05 -23.39 19.60
CA PRO A 469 -14.09 -23.75 18.17
C PRO A 469 -14.50 -22.56 17.32
N SER A 470 -13.61 -22.11 16.42
CA SER A 470 -13.81 -20.89 15.66
C SER A 470 -14.96 -21.00 14.67
N TYR A 471 -15.70 -19.90 14.51
CA TYR A 471 -16.53 -19.74 13.32
C TYR A 471 -15.63 -19.55 12.09
N ARG A 472 -16.13 -19.93 10.91
CA ARG A 472 -15.41 -19.80 9.64
C ARG A 472 -16.20 -18.86 8.73
N GLY A 473 -15.52 -17.88 8.17
CA GLY A 473 -16.01 -17.08 7.03
C GLY A 473 -15.17 -17.36 5.80
N PRO A 474 -15.67 -17.14 4.58
CA PRO A 474 -14.85 -17.29 3.38
C PRO A 474 -13.61 -16.40 3.45
N ALA A 475 -12.47 -16.90 2.95
CA ALA A 475 -11.33 -16.05 2.69
C ALA A 475 -11.64 -15.07 1.53
N GLU A 476 -10.91 -13.96 1.47
CA GLU A 476 -10.98 -13.07 0.31
C GLU A 476 -10.22 -13.73 -0.84
N PRO A 477 -10.81 -13.92 -2.03
CA PRO A 477 -10.11 -14.50 -3.18
C PRO A 477 -8.84 -13.72 -3.50
N VAL A 478 -7.78 -14.43 -3.87
CA VAL A 478 -6.49 -13.87 -4.29
C VAL A 478 -6.41 -13.88 -5.80
N LEU A 479 -6.15 -12.71 -6.37
CA LEU A 479 -5.83 -12.53 -7.78
C LEU A 479 -4.30 -12.55 -7.93
N LEU A 480 -3.79 -13.43 -8.77
CA LEU A 480 -2.40 -13.50 -9.20
C LEU A 480 -2.30 -13.01 -10.64
N LEU A 481 -1.36 -12.10 -10.88
CA LEU A 481 -0.99 -11.58 -12.19
C LEU A 481 0.46 -11.99 -12.47
N ALA A 482 0.70 -12.63 -13.62
CA ALA A 482 2.02 -13.08 -14.04
C ALA A 482 2.39 -12.53 -15.43
N GLY A 483 3.60 -11.98 -15.56
CA GLY A 483 4.12 -11.38 -16.80
C GLY A 483 4.73 -9.99 -16.58
N ASP A 484 5.39 -9.45 -17.60
CA ASP A 484 6.16 -8.18 -17.51
C ASP A 484 5.31 -7.00 -17.04
N ALA A 485 4.04 -6.93 -17.44
CA ALA A 485 3.14 -5.88 -17.00
C ALA A 485 2.65 -6.05 -15.55
N ALA A 486 2.85 -7.23 -14.96
CA ALA A 486 2.62 -7.50 -13.53
C ALA A 486 3.89 -7.28 -12.68
N ALA A 487 4.99 -6.83 -13.29
CA ALA A 487 6.26 -6.54 -12.60
C ALA A 487 6.05 -5.60 -11.42
N PRO A 488 6.41 -6.02 -10.19
CA PRO A 488 6.23 -5.19 -9.01
C PRO A 488 7.04 -3.90 -9.16
N ALA A 489 6.47 -2.76 -8.79
CA ALA A 489 7.21 -1.52 -8.74
C ALA A 489 8.30 -1.58 -7.65
N LEU A 490 9.53 -1.96 -8.05
CA LEU A 490 10.69 -2.14 -7.15
C LEU A 490 11.11 -0.88 -6.36
N ARG A 491 10.52 0.27 -6.71
CA ARG A 491 10.65 1.52 -5.97
C ARG A 491 9.89 1.54 -4.62
N TYR A 492 9.09 0.51 -4.32
CA TYR A 492 8.47 0.28 -3.02
C TYR A 492 8.71 -1.17 -2.59
N GLY A 493 9.64 -1.40 -1.66
CA GLY A 493 10.00 -2.74 -1.19
C GLY A 493 11.32 -3.30 -1.72
N GLY A 494 11.96 -2.62 -2.68
CA GLY A 494 13.10 -3.13 -3.44
C GLY A 494 14.40 -2.34 -3.26
N ASP A 495 14.51 -1.47 -2.25
CA ASP A 495 15.69 -0.60 -2.07
C ASP A 495 17.00 -1.38 -1.85
N GLY A 496 16.90 -2.55 -1.21
CA GLY A 496 18.04 -3.41 -0.93
C GLY A 496 18.60 -4.19 -2.13
N ARG A 497 17.97 -4.10 -3.32
CA ARG A 497 18.23 -4.99 -4.47
C ARG A 497 19.67 -4.95 -5.01
N TYR A 498 20.40 -3.87 -4.76
CA TYR A 498 21.79 -3.70 -5.22
C TYR A 498 22.83 -3.98 -4.13
N HIS A 499 22.45 -4.62 -3.02
CA HIS A 499 23.38 -5.05 -1.99
C HIS A 499 23.18 -6.54 -1.66
N PRO A 500 24.27 -7.34 -1.55
CA PRO A 500 24.15 -8.78 -1.28
C PRO A 500 23.38 -9.14 0.01
N SER A 501 23.42 -8.27 1.01
CA SER A 501 22.69 -8.44 2.27
C SER A 501 21.31 -7.76 2.31
N GLY A 502 20.83 -7.19 1.19
CA GLY A 502 19.54 -6.52 1.12
C GLY A 502 19.48 -5.15 1.81
N TYR A 503 20.62 -4.50 2.06
CA TYR A 503 20.68 -3.15 2.62
C TYR A 503 20.68 -2.08 1.52
N LEU A 504 20.13 -0.90 1.79
CA LEU A 504 20.23 0.26 0.89
C LEU A 504 21.64 0.89 0.97
N PRO A 505 22.44 0.88 -0.12
CA PRO A 505 23.76 1.50 -0.11
C PRO A 505 23.65 3.03 -0.09
N CYS A 506 24.16 3.64 0.98
CA CYS A 506 24.28 5.07 1.19
C CYS A 506 25.75 5.49 1.17
N ARG A 507 26.01 6.80 1.07
CA ARG A 507 27.39 7.35 1.09
C ARG A 507 27.45 8.63 1.90
N LEU A 508 28.63 8.98 2.38
CA LEU A 508 28.84 10.23 3.11
C LEU A 508 28.99 11.41 2.13
N ALA A 509 28.69 12.62 2.59
CA ALA A 509 28.77 13.85 1.79
C ALA A 509 30.18 14.16 1.26
N ASP A 510 31.24 13.70 1.93
CA ASP A 510 32.63 13.82 1.47
C ASP A 510 32.99 12.82 0.36
N ALA A 511 32.12 11.86 0.07
CA ALA A 511 32.25 10.90 -1.02
C ALA A 511 31.46 11.31 -2.28
N VAL A 512 30.96 12.55 -2.35
CA VAL A 512 30.37 13.10 -3.59
C VAL A 512 31.42 13.16 -4.69
N LEU A 513 31.05 12.78 -5.90
CA LEU A 513 31.97 12.79 -7.04
C LEU A 513 32.39 14.22 -7.38
N ASP A 514 33.69 14.50 -7.29
CA ASP A 514 34.29 15.73 -7.80
C ASP A 514 34.80 15.56 -9.23
N THR A 515 35.28 14.36 -9.57
CA THR A 515 35.78 14.04 -10.90
C THR A 515 35.37 12.63 -11.33
N VAL A 516 35.24 12.43 -12.63
CA VAL A 516 35.01 11.12 -13.25
C VAL A 516 35.74 11.05 -14.59
N SER A 517 36.39 9.92 -14.88
CA SER A 517 36.99 9.67 -16.19
C SER A 517 36.05 8.84 -17.06
N ILE A 518 35.92 9.22 -18.33
CA ILE A 518 35.09 8.58 -19.34
C ILE A 518 35.97 8.19 -20.52
N GLY A 519 36.16 6.89 -20.71
CA GLY A 519 37.11 6.37 -21.68
C GLY A 519 38.58 6.71 -21.34
N PRO A 520 39.50 6.57 -22.30
CA PRO A 520 40.94 6.61 -22.00
C PRO A 520 41.53 8.01 -21.76
N SER A 521 40.84 9.08 -22.17
CA SER A 521 41.43 10.42 -22.24
C SER A 521 40.54 11.57 -21.76
N THR A 522 39.29 11.30 -21.37
CA THR A 522 38.36 12.35 -20.96
C THR A 522 38.17 12.32 -19.45
N THR A 523 38.40 13.43 -18.77
CA THR A 523 38.10 13.60 -17.34
C THR A 523 37.17 14.80 -17.17
N LEU A 524 35.99 14.55 -16.63
CA LEU A 524 35.05 15.59 -16.23
C LEU A 524 35.34 16.02 -14.78
N ARG A 525 35.17 17.31 -14.50
CA ARG A 525 35.38 17.90 -13.16
C ARG A 525 34.18 18.75 -12.78
N ALA A 526 33.71 18.63 -11.54
CA ALA A 526 32.54 19.35 -11.04
C ALA A 526 32.69 20.88 -11.21
N ALA A 527 33.90 21.42 -10.98
CA ALA A 527 34.21 22.83 -11.14
C ALA A 527 33.94 23.37 -12.57
N SER A 528 34.01 22.53 -13.60
CA SER A 528 33.68 22.93 -14.98
C SER A 528 32.20 23.20 -15.19
N TYR A 529 31.34 22.75 -14.27
CA TYR A 529 29.90 22.88 -14.32
C TYR A 529 29.36 23.81 -13.23
N ALA A 530 30.21 24.59 -12.56
CA ALA A 530 29.81 25.53 -11.51
C ALA A 530 28.61 26.45 -11.86
N PRO A 531 28.41 26.91 -13.12
CA PRO A 531 27.21 27.67 -13.50
C PRO A 531 25.88 26.92 -13.38
N LEU A 532 25.90 25.58 -13.30
CA LEU A 532 24.70 24.75 -13.09
C LEU A 532 24.28 24.67 -11.61
N ALA A 533 25.16 25.07 -10.68
CA ALA A 533 24.87 25.02 -9.25
C ALA A 533 23.76 26.01 -8.88
N PRO A 534 23.02 25.75 -7.78
CA PRO A 534 22.05 26.70 -7.26
C PRO A 534 22.71 28.07 -7.00
N PRO A 535 22.00 29.19 -7.30
CA PRO A 535 22.56 30.54 -7.17
C PRO A 535 23.09 30.81 -5.76
N ALA A 536 24.21 31.52 -5.66
CA ALA A 536 24.85 31.90 -4.40
C ALA A 536 24.69 33.43 -4.13
N PRO A 537 24.64 33.87 -2.86
CA PRO A 537 24.60 33.04 -1.65
C PRO A 537 23.29 32.25 -1.57
N ASN A 538 23.35 31.01 -1.10
CA ASN A 538 22.16 30.23 -0.77
C ASN A 538 22.20 29.79 0.70
N ARG A 539 21.02 29.57 1.28
CA ARG A 539 20.84 29.13 2.66
C ARG A 539 20.52 27.64 2.76
N LEU A 540 21.11 26.85 1.86
CA LEU A 540 20.94 25.40 1.86
C LEU A 540 21.56 24.80 3.14
N PRO A 541 20.98 23.70 3.66
CA PRO A 541 21.39 23.13 4.94
C PRO A 541 22.80 22.53 4.95
N ASP A 542 23.32 22.18 3.78
CA ASP A 542 24.59 21.47 3.59
C ASP A 542 25.14 21.80 2.18
N PRO A 543 26.45 22.11 2.03
CA PRO A 543 27.05 22.37 0.72
C PRO A 543 26.94 21.18 -0.25
N ALA A 544 26.79 19.95 0.25
CA ALA A 544 26.60 18.77 -0.57
C ALA A 544 25.32 18.86 -1.43
N VAL A 545 24.30 19.62 -1.02
CA VAL A 545 23.09 19.81 -1.83
C VAL A 545 23.42 20.44 -3.19
N GLY A 546 24.32 21.43 -3.21
CA GLY A 546 24.81 22.03 -4.45
C GLY A 546 25.78 21.12 -5.20
N ALA A 547 26.65 20.41 -4.48
CA ALA A 547 27.60 19.47 -5.07
C ALA A 547 26.90 18.31 -5.82
N LEU A 548 25.77 17.82 -5.31
CA LEU A 548 24.95 16.79 -5.95
C LEU A 548 24.39 17.25 -7.31
N VAL A 549 24.11 18.54 -7.50
CA VAL A 549 23.72 19.08 -8.82
C VAL A 549 24.88 19.00 -9.82
N LEU A 550 26.11 19.28 -9.35
CA LEU A 550 27.31 19.20 -10.19
C LEU A 550 27.68 17.75 -10.49
N GLU A 551 27.55 16.86 -9.52
CA GLU A 551 27.70 15.41 -9.72
C GLU A 551 26.71 14.88 -10.75
N ALA A 552 25.45 15.32 -10.73
CA ALA A 552 24.48 14.94 -11.76
C ALA A 552 24.95 15.34 -13.18
N ALA A 553 25.67 16.45 -13.33
CA ALA A 553 26.28 16.82 -14.61
C ALA A 553 27.46 15.91 -15.00
N LEU A 554 28.24 15.42 -14.02
CA LEU A 554 29.30 14.42 -14.25
C LEU A 554 28.75 13.07 -14.71
N LEU A 555 27.59 12.68 -14.17
CA LEU A 555 26.90 11.44 -14.50
C LEU A 555 26.03 11.55 -15.77
N CYS A 556 25.85 12.75 -16.30
CA CYS A 556 25.00 12.99 -17.46
C CYS A 556 25.61 12.36 -18.73
N THR A 557 24.93 11.37 -19.30
CA THR A 557 25.41 10.62 -20.47
C THR A 557 25.51 11.49 -21.72
N VAL A 558 24.65 12.51 -21.87
CA VAL A 558 24.72 13.48 -22.98
C VAL A 558 25.98 14.37 -22.86
N ILE A 559 26.29 14.84 -21.65
CA ILE A 559 27.50 15.63 -21.38
C ILE A 559 28.74 14.76 -21.59
N GLY A 560 28.74 13.55 -21.04
CA GLY A 560 29.82 12.58 -21.20
C GLY A 560 30.06 12.19 -22.66
N ALA A 561 29.00 11.97 -23.44
CA ALA A 561 29.07 11.64 -24.86
C ALA A 561 29.70 12.79 -25.66
N ARG A 562 29.28 14.03 -25.40
CA ARG A 562 29.85 15.22 -26.06
C ARG A 562 31.33 15.41 -25.73
N ALA A 563 31.73 15.15 -24.49
CA ALA A 563 33.11 15.33 -24.05
C ALA A 563 34.04 14.22 -24.56
N SER A 564 33.57 12.97 -24.60
CA SER A 564 34.38 11.79 -24.94
C SER A 564 34.28 11.33 -26.41
N GLY A 565 33.24 11.75 -27.13
CA GLY A 565 32.91 11.25 -28.47
C GLY A 565 32.25 9.86 -28.49
N LEU A 566 31.92 9.28 -27.33
CA LEU A 566 31.20 8.01 -27.21
C LEU A 566 29.70 8.20 -27.41
N ALA A 567 28.99 7.12 -27.78
CA ALA A 567 27.54 7.15 -27.96
C ALA A 567 26.80 7.26 -26.60
N PRO A 568 25.77 8.11 -26.46
CA PRO A 568 25.01 8.25 -25.21
C PRO A 568 24.43 6.93 -24.69
N ALA A 569 23.91 6.07 -25.57
CA ALA A 569 23.37 4.76 -25.19
C ALA A 569 24.44 3.81 -24.62
N ALA A 570 25.67 3.86 -25.15
CA ALA A 570 26.77 3.07 -24.63
C ALA A 570 27.20 3.55 -23.24
N LEU A 571 27.21 4.86 -23.01
CA LEU A 571 27.46 5.43 -21.69
C LEU A 571 26.33 5.16 -20.71
N ALA A 572 25.06 5.16 -21.15
CA ALA A 572 23.93 4.82 -20.29
C ALA A 572 24.03 3.39 -19.75
N ALA A 573 24.26 2.42 -20.63
CA ALA A 573 24.44 1.02 -20.23
C ALA A 573 25.66 0.83 -19.31
N ASP A 574 26.76 1.53 -19.61
CA ASP A 574 27.98 1.45 -18.81
C ASP A 574 27.84 2.12 -17.44
N LEU A 575 27.10 3.22 -17.35
CA LEU A 575 26.77 3.89 -16.10
C LEU A 575 25.92 2.99 -15.20
N THR A 576 24.92 2.31 -15.75
CA THR A 576 24.12 1.31 -15.00
C THR A 576 25.03 0.20 -14.45
N ALA A 577 25.90 -0.38 -15.28
CA ALA A 577 26.84 -1.40 -14.81
C ALA A 577 27.76 -0.86 -13.70
N TRP A 578 28.22 0.39 -13.83
CA TRP A 578 29.10 1.03 -12.85
C TRP A 578 28.41 1.23 -11.50
N THR A 579 27.16 1.71 -11.48
CA THR A 579 26.43 2.00 -10.22
C THR A 579 25.91 0.74 -9.54
N GLU A 580 25.66 -0.34 -10.29
CA GLU A 580 25.20 -1.63 -9.74
C GLU A 580 26.35 -2.48 -9.20
N SER A 581 27.49 -2.52 -9.89
CA SER A 581 28.57 -3.49 -9.60
C SER A 581 29.91 -2.85 -9.25
N GLY A 582 30.07 -1.54 -9.45
CA GLY A 582 31.34 -0.83 -9.34
C GLY A 582 32.30 -1.07 -10.52
N ALA A 583 31.96 -1.96 -11.46
CA ALA A 583 32.75 -2.25 -12.65
C ALA A 583 32.11 -1.65 -13.90
N ALA A 584 32.91 -0.95 -14.70
CA ALA A 584 32.47 -0.33 -15.95
C ALA A 584 33.57 -0.39 -17.00
N ARG A 585 33.19 -0.29 -18.28
CA ARG A 585 34.09 -0.27 -19.43
C ARG A 585 34.66 1.12 -19.70
N TYR A 586 33.88 2.17 -19.52
CA TYR A 586 34.22 3.54 -19.84
C TYR A 586 34.35 4.42 -18.60
N TYR A 587 33.48 4.25 -17.59
CA TYR A 587 33.57 5.00 -16.34
C TYR A 587 34.71 4.47 -15.45
N ALA A 588 35.63 5.35 -15.05
CA ALA A 588 36.76 4.98 -14.19
C ALA A 588 37.33 6.17 -13.40
N SER A 589 38.29 5.87 -12.51
CA SER A 589 39.18 6.85 -11.85
C SER A 589 38.43 8.05 -11.23
N ALA A 590 37.35 7.76 -10.52
CA ALA A 590 36.53 8.78 -9.87
C ALA A 590 37.15 9.26 -8.54
N GLN A 591 37.08 10.56 -8.26
CA GLN A 591 37.32 11.09 -6.91
C GLN A 591 35.99 11.21 -6.18
N GLY A 592 35.73 10.28 -5.26
CA GLY A 592 34.45 10.07 -4.59
C GLY A 592 33.97 8.63 -4.77
N LEU A 593 32.73 8.35 -4.39
CA LEU A 593 32.06 7.06 -4.61
C LEU A 593 30.87 7.26 -5.55
N PRO A 594 30.65 6.36 -6.53
CA PRO A 594 29.43 6.41 -7.34
C PRO A 594 28.19 6.33 -6.45
N PRO A 595 27.10 7.03 -6.81
CA PRO A 595 25.83 6.85 -6.13
C PRO A 595 25.31 5.42 -6.33
N SER A 596 24.45 4.97 -5.41
CA SER A 596 23.68 3.73 -5.57
C SER A 596 22.83 3.80 -6.84
N ALA A 597 22.69 2.67 -7.53
CA ALA A 597 21.82 2.53 -8.69
C ALA A 597 20.34 2.88 -8.39
N VAL A 598 19.88 2.80 -7.12
CA VAL A 598 18.56 3.29 -6.71
C VAL A 598 18.38 4.78 -7.02
N GLY A 599 19.43 5.59 -6.85
CA GLY A 599 19.39 7.05 -7.02
C GLY A 599 19.70 7.53 -8.44
N VAL A 600 19.95 6.63 -9.39
CA VAL A 600 20.34 6.98 -10.77
C VAL A 600 19.38 6.35 -11.78
N GLY A 601 18.37 7.12 -12.18
CA GLY A 601 17.39 6.73 -13.19
C GLY A 601 17.79 7.14 -14.61
N ALA A 602 17.39 6.32 -15.58
CA ALA A 602 17.37 6.68 -16.99
C ALA A 602 15.93 6.58 -17.51
N TRP A 603 15.45 7.60 -18.20
CA TRP A 603 14.13 7.57 -18.81
C TRP A 603 14.12 6.58 -19.98
N PRO A 604 13.19 5.61 -20.04
CA PRO A 604 13.29 4.46 -20.93
C PRO A 604 12.93 4.77 -22.40
N GLY A 605 12.73 6.04 -22.75
CA GLY A 605 12.29 6.47 -24.09
C GLY A 605 10.77 6.61 -24.25
N ALA A 606 10.00 6.14 -23.28
CA ALA A 606 8.56 6.31 -23.16
C ALA A 606 8.17 6.50 -21.69
N ASN A 607 6.91 6.86 -21.44
CA ASN A 607 6.41 6.96 -20.07
C ASN A 607 6.52 5.59 -19.37
N PRO A 608 7.08 5.55 -18.15
CA PRO A 608 7.34 4.28 -17.48
C PRO A 608 6.04 3.62 -17.01
N TRP A 609 5.99 2.29 -17.13
CA TRP A 609 4.99 1.46 -16.52
C TRP A 609 5.44 1.06 -15.10
N CYS A 610 4.64 1.37 -14.09
CA CYS A 610 4.90 0.98 -12.70
C CYS A 610 3.63 0.38 -12.11
N SER A 611 3.60 -0.96 -12.00
CA SER A 611 2.44 -1.63 -11.39
C SER A 611 2.40 -1.34 -9.89
N LEU A 612 1.35 -0.67 -9.43
CA LEU A 612 1.16 -0.29 -8.02
C LEU A 612 -0.03 -1.00 -7.40
N ALA A 613 -1.16 -0.98 -8.09
CA ALA A 613 -2.42 -1.50 -7.59
C ALA A 613 -3.29 -2.01 -8.73
N VAL A 614 -4.21 -2.93 -8.40
CA VAL A 614 -5.25 -3.42 -9.29
C VAL A 614 -6.60 -2.86 -8.85
N LEU A 615 -7.33 -2.27 -9.79
CA LEU A 615 -8.75 -1.98 -9.65
C LEU A 615 -9.52 -3.20 -10.15
N TRP A 616 -10.28 -3.85 -9.27
CA TRP A 616 -11.11 -4.99 -9.63
C TRP A 616 -12.59 -4.61 -9.61
N GLN A 617 -13.35 -5.25 -10.50
CA GLN A 617 -14.80 -5.12 -10.60
C GLN A 617 -15.40 -6.53 -10.69
N GLY A 618 -16.40 -6.82 -9.86
CA GLY A 618 -17.13 -8.08 -9.81
C GLY A 618 -18.62 -7.83 -9.94
N HIS A 619 -19.23 -8.37 -11.00
CA HIS A 619 -20.66 -8.31 -11.21
C HIS A 619 -21.31 -9.54 -10.59
N TYR A 620 -22.25 -9.35 -9.68
CA TYR A 620 -22.92 -10.40 -8.93
C TYR A 620 -24.42 -10.34 -9.14
N HIS A 621 -24.99 -11.45 -9.61
CA HIS A 621 -26.43 -11.61 -9.74
C HIS A 621 -26.93 -12.60 -8.67
N PRO A 622 -27.79 -12.18 -7.73
CA PRO A 622 -28.27 -13.06 -6.67
C PRO A 622 -29.27 -14.08 -7.23
N LEU A 623 -29.24 -15.33 -6.73
CA LEU A 623 -30.22 -16.36 -7.10
C LEU A 623 -31.66 -15.94 -6.73
N LEU A 624 -31.82 -15.23 -5.61
CA LEU A 624 -33.08 -14.63 -5.19
C LEU A 624 -32.82 -13.17 -4.82
N ALA A 625 -33.59 -12.25 -5.42
CA ALA A 625 -33.53 -10.85 -5.05
C ALA A 625 -33.94 -10.67 -3.59
N THR A 626 -33.15 -9.91 -2.82
CA THR A 626 -33.44 -9.59 -1.41
C THR A 626 -34.50 -8.50 -1.26
N ALA A 627 -34.93 -7.89 -2.37
CA ALA A 627 -36.06 -6.98 -2.43
C ALA A 627 -36.84 -7.13 -3.73
N GLN A 628 -38.17 -7.03 -3.66
CA GLN A 628 -39.08 -7.07 -4.80
C GLN A 628 -40.12 -5.96 -4.64
N ALA A 629 -40.31 -5.14 -5.69
CA ALA A 629 -41.21 -3.98 -5.66
C ALA A 629 -40.96 -3.02 -4.47
N GLY A 630 -39.70 -2.90 -4.02
CA GLY A 630 -39.30 -2.02 -2.91
C GLY A 630 -39.53 -2.60 -1.51
N ALA A 631 -40.04 -3.83 -1.38
CA ALA A 631 -40.16 -4.53 -0.11
C ALA A 631 -39.06 -5.60 0.02
N ALA A 632 -38.51 -5.76 1.23
CA ALA A 632 -37.59 -6.85 1.52
C ALA A 632 -38.30 -8.21 1.38
N VAL A 633 -37.61 -9.19 0.80
CA VAL A 633 -38.11 -10.56 0.64
C VAL A 633 -37.23 -11.50 1.43
N ASP A 634 -37.84 -12.27 2.34
CA ASP A 634 -37.14 -13.29 3.10
C ASP A 634 -36.83 -14.51 2.21
N TYR A 635 -35.67 -15.12 2.44
CA TYR A 635 -35.36 -16.41 1.84
C TYR A 635 -36.34 -17.47 2.35
N PRO A 636 -36.92 -18.31 1.47
CA PRO A 636 -37.79 -19.38 1.92
C PRO A 636 -37.00 -20.38 2.79
N PRO A 637 -37.62 -21.03 3.80
CA PRO A 637 -36.92 -21.96 4.69
C PRO A 637 -36.19 -23.12 3.99
N ARG A 638 -36.65 -23.48 2.78
CA ARG A 638 -36.04 -24.53 1.94
C ARG A 638 -35.10 -23.98 0.87
N TYR A 639 -34.81 -22.68 0.86
CA TYR A 639 -34.00 -22.04 -0.17
C TYR A 639 -32.69 -22.80 -0.43
N PHE A 640 -31.95 -23.13 0.63
CA PHE A 640 -30.67 -23.81 0.48
C PHE A 640 -30.86 -25.22 -0.10
N THR A 641 -31.69 -26.05 0.53
CA THR A 641 -31.89 -27.46 0.13
C THR A 641 -32.65 -27.64 -1.18
N ALA A 642 -33.37 -26.61 -1.65
CA ALA A 642 -34.01 -26.60 -2.96
C ALA A 642 -33.02 -26.28 -4.10
N ASN A 643 -31.94 -25.56 -3.81
CA ASN A 643 -30.98 -25.05 -4.80
C ASN A 643 -29.63 -25.77 -4.80
N TYR A 644 -29.23 -26.32 -3.65
CA TYR A 644 -27.90 -26.86 -3.43
C TYR A 644 -27.95 -28.28 -2.88
N LEU A 645 -27.03 -29.11 -3.37
CA LEU A 645 -26.75 -30.44 -2.84
C LEU A 645 -25.52 -30.37 -1.93
N LEU A 646 -25.65 -30.91 -0.73
CA LEU A 646 -24.53 -31.24 0.14
C LEU A 646 -24.11 -32.67 -0.19
N ASP A 647 -22.88 -32.88 -0.66
CA ASP A 647 -22.38 -34.24 -0.87
C ASP A 647 -22.13 -34.90 0.50
N PRO A 648 -22.88 -35.95 0.90
CA PRO A 648 -22.66 -36.60 2.18
C PRO A 648 -21.31 -37.35 2.24
N ASN A 649 -20.68 -37.63 1.09
CA ASN A 649 -19.36 -38.27 1.00
C ASN A 649 -18.22 -37.26 0.83
N ALA A 650 -18.54 -36.00 0.54
CA ALA A 650 -17.59 -34.89 0.47
C ALA A 650 -18.20 -33.67 1.19
N PRO A 651 -18.28 -33.70 2.54
CA PRO A 651 -19.04 -32.73 3.34
C PRO A 651 -18.54 -31.28 3.24
N GLY A 652 -17.39 -31.04 2.59
CA GLY A 652 -16.87 -29.70 2.28
C GLY A 652 -17.37 -29.12 0.94
N ALA A 653 -18.08 -29.89 0.12
CA ALA A 653 -18.53 -29.47 -1.21
C ALA A 653 -20.03 -29.16 -1.25
N ILE A 654 -20.36 -27.93 -1.63
CA ILE A 654 -21.72 -27.49 -1.93
C ILE A 654 -21.83 -27.34 -3.44
N ALA A 655 -22.70 -28.12 -4.08
CA ALA A 655 -22.96 -28.02 -5.51
C ALA A 655 -24.28 -27.28 -5.78
N TYR A 656 -24.27 -26.29 -6.68
CA TYR A 656 -25.50 -25.74 -7.22
C TYR A 656 -26.16 -26.80 -8.12
N GLN A 657 -27.27 -27.36 -7.64
CA GLN A 657 -28.03 -28.40 -8.32
C GLN A 657 -29.50 -28.24 -7.94
N PRO A 658 -30.19 -27.27 -8.54
CA PRO A 658 -31.57 -26.97 -8.17
C PRO A 658 -32.50 -28.14 -8.45
N GLY A 659 -33.30 -28.49 -7.44
CA GLY A 659 -34.36 -29.50 -7.56
C GLY A 659 -35.59 -28.97 -8.29
N ALA A 660 -36.70 -29.70 -8.21
CA ALA A 660 -37.96 -29.29 -8.86
C ALA A 660 -38.50 -27.95 -8.34
N ASP A 661 -38.34 -27.69 -7.04
CA ASP A 661 -38.73 -26.43 -6.38
C ASP A 661 -37.55 -25.43 -6.28
N GLY A 662 -36.42 -25.75 -6.90
CA GLY A 662 -35.24 -24.90 -6.94
C GLY A 662 -35.38 -23.76 -7.96
N ILE A 663 -34.52 -22.76 -7.82
CA ILE A 663 -34.37 -21.66 -8.75
C ILE A 663 -33.36 -22.12 -9.82
N HIS A 664 -33.84 -22.27 -11.05
CA HIS A 664 -33.03 -22.62 -12.21
C HIS A 664 -32.58 -21.33 -12.90
N ILE A 665 -31.26 -21.12 -12.97
CA ILE A 665 -30.67 -19.96 -13.64
C ILE A 665 -29.65 -20.45 -14.65
N ASP A 666 -29.71 -19.91 -15.86
CA ASP A 666 -28.66 -20.05 -16.87
C ASP A 666 -27.77 -18.81 -16.85
N PRO A 667 -26.51 -18.91 -16.37
CA PRO A 667 -25.58 -17.78 -16.33
C PRO A 667 -25.36 -17.11 -17.69
N ALA A 668 -25.48 -17.84 -18.80
CA ALA A 668 -25.31 -17.28 -20.14
C ALA A 668 -26.48 -16.37 -20.56
N SER A 669 -27.59 -16.44 -19.84
CA SER A 669 -28.80 -15.64 -20.09
C SER A 669 -28.92 -14.39 -19.19
N ILE A 670 -28.03 -14.25 -18.20
CA ILE A 670 -28.05 -13.14 -17.24
C ILE A 670 -27.46 -11.89 -17.88
N ASP A 671 -28.17 -10.77 -17.78
CA ASP A 671 -27.58 -9.46 -18.01
C ASP A 671 -26.78 -9.04 -16.78
N PHE A 672 -25.45 -8.95 -16.93
CA PHE A 672 -24.57 -8.49 -15.86
C PHE A 672 -24.35 -6.97 -15.89
N ASP A 673 -25.03 -6.21 -16.76
CA ASP A 673 -24.95 -4.75 -16.77
C ASP A 673 -25.63 -4.17 -15.51
N SER A 674 -24.83 -3.87 -14.50
CA SER A 674 -25.27 -3.24 -13.25
C SER A 674 -25.83 -1.83 -13.44
N ARG A 675 -25.72 -1.24 -14.64
CA ARG A 675 -26.33 0.06 -14.95
C ARG A 675 -27.79 -0.09 -15.37
N ASP A 676 -28.21 -1.29 -15.78
CA ASP A 676 -29.63 -1.60 -16.00
C ASP A 676 -30.27 -2.04 -14.68
N PRO A 677 -31.20 -1.26 -14.10
CA PRO A 677 -31.91 -1.66 -12.89
C PRO A 677 -32.73 -2.94 -13.06
N ALA A 678 -33.09 -3.32 -14.29
CA ALA A 678 -33.83 -4.55 -14.57
C ALA A 678 -32.94 -5.80 -14.53
N SER A 679 -31.62 -5.64 -14.64
CA SER A 679 -30.66 -6.75 -14.62
C SER A 679 -30.65 -7.50 -13.28
N GLY A 680 -31.04 -6.85 -12.17
CA GLY A 680 -30.89 -7.40 -10.83
C GLY A 680 -29.43 -7.59 -10.39
N THR A 681 -28.46 -7.15 -11.19
CA THR A 681 -27.04 -7.34 -10.97
C THR A 681 -26.44 -6.22 -10.12
N HIS A 682 -25.59 -6.60 -9.18
CA HIS A 682 -24.82 -5.69 -8.33
C HIS A 682 -23.37 -5.64 -8.78
N LEU A 683 -22.82 -4.41 -8.86
CA LEU A 683 -21.39 -4.20 -9.07
C LEU A 683 -20.69 -4.03 -7.73
N TYR A 684 -19.69 -4.88 -7.50
CA TYR A 684 -18.71 -4.74 -6.43
C TYR A 684 -17.38 -4.30 -7.03
N GLN A 685 -16.67 -3.43 -6.33
CA GLN A 685 -15.39 -2.93 -6.82
C GLN A 685 -14.46 -2.57 -5.69
N GLY A 686 -13.16 -2.66 -5.94
CA GLY A 686 -12.15 -2.33 -4.95
C GLY A 686 -10.78 -2.13 -5.55
N LEU A 687 -9.90 -1.55 -4.75
CA LEU A 687 -8.50 -1.31 -5.08
C LEU A 687 -7.64 -2.18 -4.18
N SER A 688 -6.73 -2.93 -4.78
CA SER A 688 -5.82 -3.83 -4.07
C SER A 688 -4.37 -3.48 -4.45
N ILE A 689 -3.51 -3.21 -3.46
CA ILE A 689 -2.09 -2.92 -3.70
C ILE A 689 -1.38 -4.22 -4.10
N LEU A 690 -0.69 -4.22 -5.23
CA LEU A 690 0.00 -5.39 -5.74
C LEU A 690 1.23 -5.71 -4.89
N SER A 691 1.52 -7.00 -4.69
CA SER A 691 2.68 -7.46 -3.92
C SER A 691 3.30 -8.71 -4.52
N ALA A 692 4.63 -8.75 -4.57
CA ALA A 692 5.39 -9.95 -4.94
C ALA A 692 5.75 -10.83 -3.73
N ALA A 693 5.41 -10.41 -2.50
CA ALA A 693 5.92 -11.04 -1.28
C ALA A 693 5.64 -12.55 -1.18
N SER A 694 4.46 -13.00 -1.60
CA SER A 694 4.11 -14.43 -1.60
C SER A 694 4.93 -15.23 -2.62
N ALA A 695 5.18 -14.67 -3.80
CA ALA A 695 6.06 -15.26 -4.80
C ALA A 695 7.52 -15.30 -4.29
N ASP A 696 8.00 -14.22 -3.69
CA ASP A 696 9.34 -14.14 -3.10
C ASP A 696 9.53 -15.16 -1.96
N ASN A 697 8.52 -15.34 -1.12
CA ASN A 697 8.54 -16.34 -0.05
C ASN A 697 8.67 -17.77 -0.60
N LEU A 698 7.92 -18.11 -1.66
CA LEU A 698 8.03 -19.39 -2.34
C LEU A 698 9.42 -19.56 -2.99
N ARG A 699 9.95 -18.51 -3.64
CA ARG A 699 11.29 -18.53 -4.24
C ARG A 699 12.37 -18.81 -3.20
N ASN A 700 12.29 -18.14 -2.05
CA ASN A 700 13.21 -18.34 -0.93
C ASN A 700 13.10 -19.74 -0.32
N GLN A 701 11.90 -20.30 -0.26
CA GLN A 701 11.69 -21.68 0.20
C GLN A 701 12.30 -22.69 -0.78
N LEU A 702 11.99 -22.58 -2.07
CA LEU A 702 12.56 -23.42 -3.13
C LEU A 702 14.09 -23.39 -3.13
N ALA A 703 14.70 -22.20 -3.03
CA ALA A 703 16.15 -22.06 -3.00
C ALA A 703 16.80 -22.80 -1.81
N ARG A 704 16.18 -22.71 -0.62
CA ARG A 704 16.68 -23.43 0.57
C ARG A 704 16.53 -24.94 0.44
N ASP A 705 15.41 -25.41 -0.10
CA ASP A 705 15.10 -26.83 -0.15
C ASP A 705 15.88 -27.53 -1.28
N LEU A 706 16.00 -26.91 -2.46
CA LEU A 706 16.83 -27.42 -3.57
C LEU A 706 18.32 -27.50 -3.22
N ALA A 707 18.81 -26.60 -2.36
CA ALA A 707 20.18 -26.66 -1.85
C ALA A 707 20.42 -27.88 -0.92
N ARG A 708 19.36 -28.39 -0.27
CA ARG A 708 19.42 -29.58 0.59
C ARG A 708 19.16 -30.87 -0.19
N GLN A 709 18.17 -30.85 -1.07
CA GLN A 709 17.71 -32.00 -1.83
C GLN A 709 17.29 -31.57 -3.24
N PRO A 710 18.04 -31.96 -4.29
CA PRO A 710 17.65 -31.69 -5.66
C PRO A 710 16.33 -32.38 -6.03
N ASP A 711 15.42 -31.64 -6.66
CA ASP A 711 14.16 -32.15 -7.20
C ASP A 711 13.87 -31.46 -8.54
N ALA A 712 13.64 -32.24 -9.60
CA ALA A 712 13.45 -31.69 -10.95
C ALA A 712 12.16 -30.87 -11.11
N THR A 713 11.10 -31.25 -10.38
CA THR A 713 9.81 -30.53 -10.41
C THR A 713 9.96 -29.18 -9.71
N LEU A 714 10.53 -29.18 -8.50
CA LEU A 714 10.78 -27.94 -7.76
C LEU A 714 11.79 -27.04 -8.47
N GLN A 715 12.79 -27.60 -9.14
CA GLN A 715 13.72 -26.83 -9.97
C GLN A 715 12.99 -26.15 -11.13
N THR A 716 12.10 -26.86 -11.82
CA THR A 716 11.29 -26.28 -12.91
C THR A 716 10.44 -25.10 -12.41
N ILE A 717 9.78 -25.26 -11.26
CA ILE A 717 9.00 -24.18 -10.63
C ILE A 717 9.90 -23.00 -10.25
N ALA A 718 11.08 -23.27 -9.67
CA ALA A 718 12.04 -22.24 -9.28
C ALA A 718 12.54 -21.43 -10.49
N ASP A 719 12.86 -22.12 -11.59
CA ASP A 719 13.31 -21.49 -12.84
C ASP A 719 12.19 -20.63 -13.45
N GLN A 720 10.95 -21.12 -13.45
CA GLN A 720 9.77 -20.38 -13.93
C GLN A 720 9.47 -19.14 -13.08
N LEU A 721 9.56 -19.26 -11.75
CA LEU A 721 9.34 -18.17 -10.80
C LEU A 721 10.47 -17.13 -10.81
N ALA A 722 11.65 -17.51 -11.28
CA ALA A 722 12.77 -16.60 -11.53
C ALA A 722 12.66 -15.90 -12.89
N ALA A 723 12.02 -16.54 -13.87
CA ALA A 723 11.86 -16.02 -15.22
C ALA A 723 10.62 -15.14 -15.42
N THR A 724 9.65 -15.18 -14.49
CA THR A 724 8.37 -14.49 -14.62
C THR A 724 8.15 -13.58 -13.42
N ASP A 725 7.82 -12.32 -13.70
CA ASP A 725 7.33 -11.40 -12.68
C ASP A 725 5.92 -11.81 -12.24
N ILE A 726 5.74 -11.91 -10.92
CA ILE A 726 4.45 -12.28 -10.32
C ILE A 726 4.11 -11.28 -9.23
N SER A 727 2.92 -10.72 -9.33
CA SER A 727 2.29 -9.97 -8.24
C SER A 727 0.93 -10.55 -7.92
N MET A 728 0.55 -10.51 -6.65
CA MET A 728 -0.75 -11.00 -6.21
C MET A 728 -1.27 -10.19 -5.05
N GLN A 729 -2.60 -10.13 -4.94
CA GLN A 729 -3.26 -9.56 -3.80
C GLN A 729 -4.66 -10.13 -3.64
N SER A 730 -5.15 -10.18 -2.39
CA SER A 730 -6.55 -10.47 -2.14
C SER A 730 -7.46 -9.37 -2.70
N MET A 731 -8.67 -9.74 -3.13
CA MET A 731 -9.76 -8.82 -3.47
C MET A 731 -10.34 -8.20 -2.20
N THR A 732 -9.48 -7.49 -1.46
CA THR A 732 -9.75 -7.01 -0.11
C THR A 732 -11.07 -6.23 -0.04
N GLY A 733 -11.97 -6.68 0.83
CA GLY A 733 -13.26 -6.04 1.06
C GLY A 733 -14.37 -6.54 0.13
N LEU A 734 -14.15 -7.56 -0.70
CA LEU A 734 -15.21 -8.21 -1.47
C LEU A 734 -16.22 -8.88 -0.54
N ASN A 735 -15.76 -9.70 0.41
CA ASN A 735 -16.63 -10.38 1.38
C ASN A 735 -17.42 -9.38 2.23
N ASP A 736 -16.78 -8.27 2.63
CA ASP A 736 -17.46 -7.20 3.36
C ASP A 736 -18.53 -6.51 2.49
N GLN A 737 -18.25 -6.28 1.20
CA GLN A 737 -19.21 -5.69 0.27
C GLN A 737 -20.43 -6.59 0.02
N LEU A 738 -20.25 -7.91 -0.05
CA LEU A 738 -21.35 -8.88 -0.14
C LEU A 738 -22.29 -8.78 1.08
N LEU A 739 -21.75 -8.42 2.25
CA LEU A 739 -22.51 -8.16 3.47
C LEU A 739 -23.04 -6.73 3.59
N SER A 740 -23.00 -5.95 2.51
CA SER A 740 -23.35 -4.52 2.48
C SER A 740 -22.50 -3.66 3.43
N ARG A 741 -21.25 -4.07 3.70
CA ARG A 741 -20.29 -3.37 4.56
C ARG A 741 -19.16 -2.77 3.73
N ARG A 742 -19.43 -1.70 2.99
CA ARG A 742 -18.39 -1.05 2.18
C ARG A 742 -17.28 -0.48 3.06
N ARG A 743 -16.03 -0.87 2.80
CA ARG A 743 -14.84 -0.24 3.37
C ARG A 743 -14.64 1.14 2.74
N SER A 744 -14.37 2.12 3.58
CA SER A 744 -14.10 3.51 3.18
C SER A 744 -13.20 4.15 4.23
N LEU A 745 -12.50 5.22 3.84
CA LEU A 745 -11.82 6.10 4.77
C LEU A 745 -12.75 6.41 5.95
N GLN A 746 -12.25 6.25 7.17
CA GLN A 746 -12.97 6.63 8.38
C GLN A 746 -12.39 7.94 8.89
N LEU A 747 -13.26 8.89 9.14
CA LEU A 747 -12.89 10.18 9.70
C LEU A 747 -13.26 10.18 11.17
N SER A 748 -12.41 10.75 12.01
CA SER A 748 -12.73 10.98 13.41
C SER A 748 -13.96 11.89 13.48
N ILE A 749 -15.11 11.30 13.81
CA ILE A 749 -16.34 12.04 14.11
C ILE A 749 -15.98 12.97 15.26
N GLY A 750 -15.84 14.26 14.96
CA GLY A 750 -15.49 15.27 15.93
C GLY A 750 -16.66 15.51 16.86
N VAL A 751 -16.93 14.58 17.76
CA VAL A 751 -17.49 14.94 19.05
C VAL A 751 -16.26 15.18 19.91
N SER A 752 -15.66 16.37 19.81
CA SER A 752 -14.82 16.86 20.89
C SER A 752 -15.64 16.68 22.16
N ALA A 753 -15.17 15.84 23.07
CA ALA A 753 -15.69 15.79 24.43
C ALA A 753 -15.45 17.18 25.03
N THR A 754 -16.43 18.06 24.85
CA THR A 754 -16.56 19.30 25.61
C THR A 754 -17.01 18.97 27.01
#